data_AF-A0A5M9MHU5-F1
#
_entry.id   AF-A0A5M9MHU5-F1
#
_cell.length_a   1.000
_cell.length_b   1.000
_cell.length_c   1.000
_cell.angle_alpha   90.00
_cell.angle_beta   90.00
_cell.angle_gamma   90.00
#
_symmetry.space_group_name_H-M   'P 1'
#
loop_
_entity.id
_entity.type
_entity.pdbx_description
1 polymer ?
#
loop_
_entity_poly.entity_id
_entity_poly.type
_entity_poly.pdbx_seq_one_letter_code
_entity_poly.pdbx_strand_id
1 'polypeptide(L)'
;MRVIIVGGGLAGLTLASALEKANVDFVLLEARGRFDPQVRASIGLNAAAMRILDQLGAAKEIMNHTAPIKMSKVHRSDGTLVMPPAFTFPILKARYGIIGCRVSFEAVSLKNILGLATEQNAAQQNRVADRPDSGVSVNCEDGSSYHGDVVVGCDGVNSKASTRSEMCRLANEEDPDHFRALKETRMSAEFKCLFGISDPVDGLIEGTVDTVFDDGRSMLVITGKHVRVFWFYHEKLRKVYYTDAKDFPRYSQADAENLAPKNAWRPITETVTLGDLWENRVTYTLVPLEEALFNMWSWGRIATVGDNSHKMTPNTGQAGNNAIESAAALANQLQRLHDEGPITSQTIKSALCKWQEKRQARVNATVKEAAMVCRLQALDSRMAPFVMNYVVPNATESLLRLVTGTLIGAEIIEYLPVPDQSFEGSCPFNPSQGIGKHERLLKRTALALPLLVLSLWVATMTPIDSVDGSIRQFLQPRPLTEFGERAQLLQNLRALAEESVIYAIWLIESNRRANVMTFAQFPTIFWLLGLRYGPGFVSPCYYALHFLFSGIEKFAAADARLTNVAYTRLILPSVVLFMGAPVFLTLSGYSIKVDTARWHWRWMLQPQVLIVITQWIMLKARMSKVSMHEDAMSNQLRISLTSDGAYVSSVPYLQRVA
;
A
#
# COMPACT_ATOMS: atom_id res chain seq x y z
N MET A 1 32.94 -6.06 -17.71
CA MET A 1 32.71 -5.13 -16.59
C MET A 1 32.83 -5.92 -15.30
N ARG A 2 33.46 -5.37 -14.26
CA ARG A 2 33.55 -5.98 -12.93
C ARG A 2 32.91 -5.09 -11.86
N VAL A 3 32.02 -5.66 -11.06
CA VAL A 3 31.30 -4.96 -9.98
C VAL A 3 31.81 -5.40 -8.60
N ILE A 4 32.15 -4.46 -7.73
CA ILE A 4 32.47 -4.74 -6.33
C ILE A 4 31.23 -4.50 -5.49
N ILE A 5 30.69 -5.53 -4.85
CA ILE A 5 29.54 -5.45 -3.95
C ILE A 5 30.04 -5.49 -2.52
N VAL A 6 29.74 -4.46 -1.73
CA VAL A 6 30.14 -4.36 -0.32
C VAL A 6 28.92 -4.58 0.55
N GLY A 7 28.87 -5.71 1.26
CA GLY A 7 27.77 -6.12 2.14
C GLY A 7 26.97 -7.30 1.60
N GLY A 8 27.04 -8.44 2.29
CA GLY A 8 26.34 -9.69 1.98
C GLY A 8 24.93 -9.79 2.56
N GLY A 9 24.22 -8.67 2.70
CA GLY A 9 22.83 -8.62 3.13
C GLY A 9 21.83 -8.90 2.01
N LEU A 10 20.54 -8.62 2.25
CA LEU A 10 19.45 -8.84 1.27
C LEU A 10 19.72 -8.19 -0.10
N ALA A 11 20.09 -6.90 -0.10
CA ALA A 11 20.38 -6.18 -1.34
C ALA A 11 21.61 -6.75 -2.07
N GLY A 12 22.69 -7.00 -1.34
CA GLY A 12 23.95 -7.49 -1.92
C GLY A 12 23.82 -8.89 -2.50
N LEU A 13 23.17 -9.81 -1.79
CA LEU A 13 22.91 -11.17 -2.29
C LEU A 13 21.95 -11.18 -3.48
N THR A 14 20.92 -10.33 -3.46
CA THR A 14 20.00 -10.17 -4.61
C THR A 14 20.75 -9.65 -5.83
N LEU A 15 21.59 -8.61 -5.65
CA LEU A 15 22.38 -8.02 -6.74
C LEU A 15 23.39 -9.04 -7.29
N ALA A 16 24.13 -9.72 -6.42
CA ALA A 16 25.10 -10.74 -6.81
C ALA A 16 24.43 -11.85 -7.64
N SER A 17 23.29 -12.36 -7.19
CA SER A 17 22.55 -13.42 -7.90
C SER A 17 22.01 -12.94 -9.25
N ALA A 18 21.52 -11.70 -9.32
CA ALA A 18 21.09 -11.11 -10.58
C ALA A 18 22.27 -10.94 -11.57
N LEU A 19 23.42 -10.43 -11.11
CA LEU A 19 24.62 -10.27 -11.93
C LEU A 19 25.20 -11.61 -12.41
N GLU A 20 25.16 -12.65 -11.56
CA GLU A 20 25.54 -14.02 -11.95
C GLU A 20 24.67 -14.53 -13.12
N LYS A 21 23.35 -14.32 -13.04
CA LYS A 21 22.42 -14.66 -14.12
C LYS A 21 22.61 -13.82 -15.39
N ALA A 22 23.14 -12.60 -15.25
CA ALA A 22 23.51 -11.73 -16.36
C ALA A 22 24.91 -11.99 -16.92
N ASN A 23 25.66 -12.95 -16.37
CA ASN A 23 27.07 -13.20 -16.72
C ASN A 23 27.97 -11.96 -16.57
N VAL A 24 27.69 -11.09 -15.59
CA VAL A 24 28.51 -9.92 -15.24
C VAL A 24 29.47 -10.31 -14.12
N ASP A 25 30.77 -10.06 -14.29
CA ASP A 25 31.78 -10.35 -13.26
C ASP A 25 31.58 -9.50 -12.01
N PHE A 26 31.69 -10.10 -10.83
CA PHE A 26 31.57 -9.39 -9.57
C PHE A 26 32.41 -10.01 -8.45
N VAL A 27 32.69 -9.21 -7.42
CA VAL A 27 33.22 -9.69 -6.13
C VAL A 27 32.29 -9.23 -5.01
N LEU A 28 31.97 -10.13 -4.09
CA LEU A 28 31.14 -9.84 -2.93
C LEU A 28 31.99 -9.84 -1.66
N LEU A 29 32.01 -8.70 -0.97
CA LEU A 29 32.74 -8.48 0.28
C LEU A 29 31.75 -8.46 1.46
N GLU A 30 32.06 -9.19 2.53
CA GLU A 30 31.26 -9.18 3.77
C GLU A 30 32.17 -9.07 5.00
N ALA A 31 31.88 -8.09 5.85
CA ALA A 31 32.68 -7.79 7.03
C ALA A 31 32.63 -8.90 8.10
N ARG A 32 31.50 -9.62 8.23
CA ARG A 32 31.27 -10.57 9.33
C ARG A 32 31.97 -11.92 9.19
N GLY A 33 32.73 -12.13 8.13
CA GLY A 33 33.49 -13.37 7.90
C GLY A 33 32.66 -14.64 7.66
N ARG A 34 31.34 -14.60 7.90
CA ARG A 34 30.37 -15.62 7.54
C ARG A 34 29.17 -14.96 6.87
N PHE A 35 28.76 -15.50 5.74
CA PHE A 35 27.52 -15.14 5.03
C PHE A 35 26.30 -15.86 5.63
N ASP A 36 26.32 -16.03 6.94
CA ASP A 36 25.32 -16.73 7.73
C ASP A 36 24.49 -15.67 8.49
N PRO A 37 23.15 -15.73 8.51
CA PRO A 37 22.33 -14.74 9.18
C PRO A 37 22.33 -14.98 10.70
N GLN A 38 23.47 -14.76 11.36
CA GLN A 38 23.44 -14.48 12.80
C GLN A 38 22.86 -13.09 13.11
N VAL A 39 22.42 -12.35 12.09
CA VAL A 39 21.32 -11.40 12.29
C VAL A 39 20.05 -12.21 12.46
N ARG A 40 19.78 -12.56 13.72
CA ARG A 40 18.53 -13.12 14.25
C ARG A 40 17.38 -12.11 14.05
N ALA A 41 17.08 -11.81 12.79
CA ALA A 41 16.03 -10.91 12.37
C ALA A 41 15.13 -11.65 11.39
N SER A 42 13.88 -11.23 11.32
CA SER A 42 12.92 -11.72 10.34
C SER A 42 12.47 -10.58 9.46
N ILE A 43 12.24 -10.89 8.18
CA ILE A 43 11.68 -9.96 7.22
C ILE A 43 10.36 -10.48 6.67
N GLY A 44 9.35 -9.61 6.60
CA GLY A 44 8.17 -9.84 5.78
C GLY A 44 8.50 -9.54 4.32
N LEU A 45 8.40 -10.53 3.44
CA LEU A 45 8.52 -10.38 2.00
C LEU A 45 7.13 -10.17 1.38
N ASN A 46 6.96 -9.06 0.68
CA ASN A 46 5.73 -8.78 -0.05
C ASN A 46 5.75 -9.45 -1.44
N ALA A 47 4.63 -9.37 -2.16
CA ALA A 47 4.49 -9.99 -3.49
C ALA A 47 5.53 -9.47 -4.50
N ALA A 48 5.95 -8.20 -4.41
CA ALA A 48 6.94 -7.63 -5.31
C ALA A 48 8.35 -8.23 -5.10
N ALA A 49 8.78 -8.34 -3.84
CA ALA A 49 10.06 -8.96 -3.51
C ALA A 49 10.05 -10.47 -3.82
N MET A 50 8.97 -11.17 -3.48
CA MET A 50 8.82 -12.59 -3.80
C MET A 50 8.89 -12.86 -5.30
N ARG A 51 8.32 -11.98 -6.13
CA ARG A 51 8.42 -12.09 -7.59
C ARG A 51 9.87 -12.03 -8.09
N ILE A 52 10.67 -11.09 -7.57
CA ILE A 52 12.09 -10.98 -7.93
C ILE A 52 12.86 -12.22 -7.46
N LEU A 53 12.59 -12.70 -6.25
CA LEU A 53 13.24 -13.89 -5.72
C LEU A 53 12.83 -15.17 -6.47
N ASP A 54 11.64 -15.20 -7.05
CA ASP A 54 11.19 -16.29 -7.94
C ASP A 54 11.96 -16.27 -9.27
N GLN A 55 12.20 -15.10 -9.86
CA GLN A 55 13.08 -14.97 -11.04
C GLN A 55 14.49 -15.51 -10.77
N LEU A 56 14.96 -15.37 -9.52
CA LEU A 56 16.26 -15.89 -9.08
C LEU A 56 16.21 -17.39 -8.69
N GLY A 57 15.04 -18.03 -8.72
CA GLY A 57 14.85 -19.45 -8.38
C GLY A 57 14.72 -19.75 -6.88
N ALA A 58 14.60 -18.72 -6.04
CA ALA A 58 14.59 -18.85 -4.58
C ALA A 58 13.19 -18.99 -3.96
N ALA A 59 12.10 -18.67 -4.69
CA ALA A 59 10.77 -18.57 -4.09
C ALA A 59 10.26 -19.89 -3.49
N LYS A 60 10.44 -21.02 -4.17
CA LYS A 60 9.99 -22.34 -3.67
C LYS A 60 10.63 -22.69 -2.35
N GLU A 61 11.95 -22.52 -2.24
CA GLU A 61 12.69 -22.84 -1.03
C GLU A 61 12.33 -21.87 0.10
N ILE A 62 12.20 -20.57 -0.20
CA ILE A 62 11.69 -19.60 0.76
C ILE A 62 10.31 -20.01 1.29
N MET A 63 9.38 -20.42 0.42
CA MET A 63 8.04 -20.84 0.82
C MET A 63 8.05 -22.09 1.71
N ASN A 64 9.01 -23.02 1.51
CA ASN A 64 9.15 -24.21 2.36
C ASN A 64 9.48 -23.87 3.82
N HIS A 65 10.23 -22.78 4.05
CA HIS A 65 10.70 -22.38 5.39
C HIS A 65 9.90 -21.25 6.02
N THR A 66 8.78 -20.86 5.40
CA THR A 66 7.97 -19.73 5.86
C THR A 66 6.51 -20.10 6.05
N ALA A 67 5.79 -19.22 6.75
CA ALA A 67 4.34 -19.26 6.81
C ALA A 67 3.77 -18.02 6.10
N PRO A 68 2.68 -18.18 5.34
CA PRO A 68 1.97 -17.04 4.78
C PRO A 68 1.25 -16.29 5.90
N ILE A 69 1.31 -14.96 5.83
CA ILE A 69 0.50 -14.12 6.71
C ILE A 69 -0.93 -14.18 6.20
N LYS A 70 -1.88 -14.46 7.10
CA LYS A 70 -3.30 -14.63 6.77
C LYS A 70 -4.12 -13.43 7.23
N MET A 71 -3.77 -12.85 8.37
CA MET A 71 -4.64 -11.91 9.07
C MET A 71 -3.85 -10.78 9.72
N SER A 72 -4.42 -9.58 9.71
CA SER A 72 -3.94 -8.45 10.50
C SER A 72 -5.01 -8.02 11.52
N LYS A 73 -4.56 -7.75 12.74
CA LYS A 73 -5.37 -7.24 13.85
C LYS A 73 -4.73 -5.97 14.40
N VAL A 74 -5.59 -5.04 14.82
CA VAL A 74 -5.17 -3.78 15.44
C VAL A 74 -5.82 -3.68 16.82
N HIS A 75 -4.99 -3.43 17.81
CA HIS A 75 -5.33 -3.41 19.23
C HIS A 75 -5.06 -2.02 19.83
N ARG A 76 -5.84 -1.66 20.84
CA ARG A 76 -5.54 -0.51 21.71
C ARG A 76 -4.47 -0.89 22.74
N SER A 77 -3.99 0.10 23.46
CA SER A 77 -3.05 -0.04 24.56
C SER A 77 -3.54 -0.86 25.76
N ASP A 78 -4.84 -1.18 25.83
CA ASP A 78 -5.43 -2.11 26.81
C ASP A 78 -5.60 -3.55 26.27
N GLY A 79 -5.12 -3.82 25.04
CA GLY A 79 -5.22 -5.12 24.38
C GLY A 79 -6.52 -5.33 23.60
N THR A 80 -7.52 -4.44 23.77
CA THR A 80 -8.83 -4.59 23.11
C THR A 80 -8.72 -4.46 21.60
N LEU A 81 -9.45 -5.32 20.89
CA LEU A 81 -9.46 -5.33 19.44
C LEU A 81 -10.25 -4.12 18.89
N VAL A 82 -9.62 -3.34 18.01
CA VAL A 82 -10.24 -2.17 17.35
C VAL A 82 -10.79 -2.53 15.98
N MET A 83 -10.03 -3.34 15.24
CA MET A 83 -10.39 -3.78 13.90
C MET A 83 -10.62 -5.29 13.91
N PRO A 84 -11.80 -5.78 13.47
CA PRO A 84 -11.98 -7.22 13.30
C PRO A 84 -10.93 -7.76 12.30
N PRO A 85 -10.52 -9.02 12.42
CA PRO A 85 -9.70 -9.74 11.45
C PRO A 85 -9.80 -9.24 10.00
N ALA A 86 -8.77 -8.53 9.52
CA ALA A 86 -8.70 -8.17 8.10
C ALA A 86 -7.92 -9.24 7.35
N PHE A 87 -8.56 -9.88 6.36
CA PHE A 87 -7.92 -10.85 5.45
C PHE A 87 -7.23 -10.12 4.29
N THR A 88 -6.49 -9.06 4.61
CA THR A 88 -5.77 -8.22 3.64
C THR A 88 -4.82 -9.05 2.78
N PHE A 89 -4.09 -9.99 3.38
CA PHE A 89 -3.07 -10.78 2.69
C PHE A 89 -3.66 -11.79 1.70
N PRO A 90 -4.73 -12.55 2.01
CA PRO A 90 -5.47 -13.32 1.02
C PRO A 90 -5.94 -12.50 -0.19
N ILE A 91 -6.43 -11.27 0.02
CA ILE A 91 -6.85 -10.41 -1.10
C ILE A 91 -5.64 -9.96 -1.94
N LEU A 92 -4.52 -9.62 -1.29
CA LEU A 92 -3.28 -9.30 -2.00
C LEU A 92 -2.77 -10.50 -2.83
N LYS A 93 -2.86 -11.72 -2.30
CA LYS A 93 -2.60 -12.95 -3.07
C LYS A 93 -3.52 -13.05 -4.27
N ALA A 94 -4.84 -12.90 -4.09
CA ALA A 94 -5.80 -12.98 -5.19
C ALA A 94 -5.57 -11.91 -6.27
N ARG A 95 -5.09 -10.72 -5.88
CA ARG A 95 -4.76 -9.64 -6.82
C ARG A 95 -3.50 -9.91 -7.63
N TYR A 96 -2.44 -10.44 -7.01
CA TYR A 96 -1.12 -10.57 -7.65
C TYR A 96 -0.74 -11.99 -8.07
N GLY A 97 -1.53 -13.01 -7.70
CA GLY A 97 -1.20 -14.43 -7.82
C GLY A 97 -0.11 -14.90 -6.84
N ILE A 98 0.79 -13.99 -6.44
CA ILE A 98 1.93 -14.26 -5.57
C ILE A 98 1.59 -13.99 -4.10
N ILE A 99 1.94 -14.94 -3.24
CA ILE A 99 1.78 -14.82 -1.78
C ILE A 99 2.93 -14.01 -1.19
N GLY A 100 2.60 -12.96 -0.42
CA GLY A 100 3.56 -12.39 0.52
C GLY A 100 3.77 -13.35 1.69
N CYS A 101 5.03 -13.63 2.04
CA CYS A 101 5.39 -14.55 3.11
C CYS A 101 6.35 -13.88 4.10
N ARG A 102 6.58 -14.48 5.27
CA ARG A 102 7.55 -13.97 6.23
C ARG A 102 8.70 -14.96 6.40
N VAL A 103 9.92 -14.49 6.09
CA VAL A 103 11.15 -15.27 6.23
C VAL A 103 11.74 -15.06 7.61
N SER A 104 11.97 -16.18 8.31
CA SER A 104 12.91 -16.23 9.42
C SER A 104 14.28 -16.57 8.86
N PHE A 105 15.26 -15.68 9.00
CA PHE A 105 16.62 -15.97 8.55
C PHE A 105 17.36 -16.94 9.48
N GLU A 106 16.81 -17.26 10.66
CA GLU A 106 17.33 -18.32 11.52
C GLU A 106 17.16 -19.72 10.90
N ALA A 107 16.19 -19.90 10.00
CA ALA A 107 15.90 -21.21 9.39
C ALA A 107 16.67 -21.46 8.10
N VAL A 108 17.09 -20.41 7.37
CA VAL A 108 17.73 -20.55 6.06
C VAL A 108 18.66 -19.38 5.73
N SER A 109 19.89 -19.70 5.33
CA SER A 109 20.77 -18.71 4.69
C SER A 109 20.26 -18.42 3.28
N LEU A 110 19.91 -17.17 3.01
CA LEU A 110 19.50 -16.72 1.67
C LEU A 110 20.56 -17.01 0.60
N LYS A 111 21.85 -17.04 0.98
CA LYS A 111 22.94 -17.49 0.12
C LYS A 111 22.71 -18.91 -0.38
N ASN A 112 22.39 -19.84 0.53
CA ASN A 112 22.17 -21.25 0.19
C ASN A 112 20.92 -21.39 -0.69
N ILE A 113 19.88 -20.62 -0.40
CA ILE A 113 18.65 -20.58 -1.21
C ILE A 113 18.94 -20.10 -2.64
N LEU A 114 19.75 -19.06 -2.79
CA LEU A 114 20.09 -18.48 -4.10
C LEU A 114 21.14 -19.31 -4.86
N GLY A 115 21.77 -20.30 -4.23
CA GLY A 115 22.74 -21.18 -4.89
C GLY A 115 24.01 -20.48 -5.39
N LEU A 116 24.38 -19.33 -4.80
CA LEU A 116 25.54 -18.53 -5.21
C LEU A 116 26.85 -19.34 -5.08
N ALA A 117 27.51 -19.59 -6.21
CA ALA A 117 28.74 -20.40 -6.28
C ALA A 117 30.04 -19.59 -6.09
N THR A 118 29.95 -18.27 -5.98
CA THR A 118 31.07 -17.33 -6.16
C THR A 118 32.05 -17.29 -4.98
N GLU A 119 33.31 -16.96 -5.29
CA GLU A 119 34.35 -16.61 -4.31
C GLU A 119 33.92 -15.41 -3.46
N GLN A 120 33.68 -15.69 -2.19
CA GLN A 120 33.21 -14.73 -1.21
C GLN A 120 34.36 -14.37 -0.29
N ASN A 121 34.66 -13.08 -0.20
CA ASN A 121 35.75 -12.61 0.63
C ASN A 121 35.21 -12.03 1.94
N ALA A 122 35.66 -12.64 3.02
CA ALA A 122 35.49 -12.19 4.39
C ALA A 122 36.33 -10.94 4.64
N ALA A 123 35.90 -9.79 4.10
CA ALA A 123 36.68 -8.55 4.13
C ALA A 123 35.80 -7.37 4.53
N GLN A 124 36.22 -6.66 5.57
CA GLN A 124 35.57 -5.41 6.00
C GLN A 124 36.16 -4.26 5.20
N GLN A 125 35.30 -3.55 4.45
CA GLN A 125 35.70 -2.33 3.75
C GLN A 125 36.25 -1.30 4.77
N ASN A 126 37.38 -0.71 4.40
CA ASN A 126 37.98 0.42 5.11
C ASN A 126 37.88 1.71 4.28
N ARG A 127 38.25 1.65 3.00
CA ARG A 127 38.35 2.85 2.14
C ARG A 127 37.97 2.55 0.70
N VAL A 128 37.28 3.50 0.05
CA VAL A 128 37.00 3.47 -1.38
C VAL A 128 37.82 4.55 -2.07
N ALA A 129 38.48 4.18 -3.17
CA ALA A 129 39.21 5.09 -4.05
C ALA A 129 38.65 4.98 -5.46
N ASP A 130 38.01 6.06 -5.92
CA ASP A 130 37.54 6.22 -7.29
C ASP A 130 38.61 6.95 -8.10
N ARG A 131 39.04 6.37 -9.23
CA ARG A 131 40.00 6.96 -10.15
C ARG A 131 39.36 7.04 -11.54
N PRO A 132 39.05 8.24 -12.06
CA PRO A 132 38.31 8.41 -13.31
C PRO A 132 38.84 7.57 -14.49
N ASP A 133 40.16 7.44 -14.60
CA ASP A 133 40.84 6.78 -15.73
C ASP A 133 41.26 5.33 -15.48
N SER A 134 41.12 4.79 -14.26
CA SER A 134 41.62 3.45 -13.90
C SER A 134 40.64 2.57 -13.12
N GLY A 135 39.38 3.01 -13.02
CA GLY A 135 38.33 2.29 -12.32
C GLY A 135 38.26 2.66 -10.84
N VAL A 136 37.69 1.77 -10.04
CA VAL A 136 37.47 1.97 -8.61
C VAL A 136 38.08 0.83 -7.82
N SER A 137 38.59 1.15 -6.63
CA SER A 137 39.23 0.19 -5.73
C SER A 137 38.64 0.27 -4.33
N VAL A 138 38.52 -0.90 -3.68
CA VAL A 138 38.08 -1.05 -2.30
C VAL A 138 39.21 -1.66 -1.50
N ASN A 139 39.71 -0.91 -0.52
CA ASN A 139 40.72 -1.38 0.43
C ASN A 139 40.01 -1.84 1.70
N CYS A 140 40.41 -3.01 2.20
CA CYS A 140 39.83 -3.64 3.36
C CYS A 140 40.73 -3.50 4.60
N GLU A 141 40.17 -3.70 5.79
CA GLU A 141 40.89 -3.60 7.06
C GLU A 141 42.00 -4.66 7.22
N ASP A 142 41.86 -5.80 6.55
CA ASP A 142 42.85 -6.88 6.52
C ASP A 142 44.04 -6.60 5.56
N GLY A 143 44.04 -5.44 4.89
CA GLY A 143 45.05 -5.04 3.91
C GLY A 143 44.80 -5.55 2.49
N SER A 144 43.76 -6.35 2.26
CA SER A 144 43.35 -6.76 0.91
C SER A 144 42.80 -5.58 0.10
N SER A 145 42.93 -5.65 -1.22
CA SER A 145 42.46 -4.61 -2.14
C SER A 145 41.82 -5.22 -3.37
N TYR A 146 40.62 -4.76 -3.71
CA TYR A 146 39.83 -5.24 -4.84
C TYR A 146 39.63 -4.13 -5.86
N HIS A 147 39.83 -4.42 -7.14
CA HIS A 147 39.71 -3.48 -8.24
C HIS A 147 38.52 -3.86 -9.14
N GLY A 148 37.78 -2.86 -9.63
CA GLY A 148 36.62 -3.04 -10.49
C GLY A 148 36.22 -1.77 -11.22
N ASP A 149 35.12 -1.83 -11.96
CA ASP A 149 34.58 -0.71 -12.73
C ASP A 149 33.56 0.11 -11.93
N VAL A 150 32.82 -0.56 -11.03
CA VAL A 150 31.74 0.00 -10.21
C VAL A 150 31.81 -0.58 -8.79
N VAL A 151 31.57 0.24 -7.77
CA VAL A 151 31.37 -0.19 -6.37
C VAL A 151 29.91 0.01 -5.99
N VAL A 152 29.29 -1.00 -5.38
CA VAL A 152 27.93 -0.94 -4.88
C VAL A 152 27.91 -1.24 -3.37
N GLY A 153 27.57 -0.23 -2.59
CA GLY A 153 27.44 -0.28 -1.14
C GLY A 153 26.08 -0.81 -0.69
N CYS A 154 26.06 -2.06 -0.25
CA CYS A 154 24.95 -2.80 0.35
C CYS A 154 25.19 -3.09 1.85
N ASP A 155 26.15 -2.40 2.47
CA ASP A 155 26.69 -2.60 3.82
C ASP A 155 25.82 -2.00 4.94
N GLY A 156 24.76 -1.27 4.59
CA GLY A 156 23.80 -0.71 5.55
C GLY A 156 24.39 0.38 6.43
N VAL A 157 23.64 0.79 7.46
CA VAL A 157 23.99 1.96 8.27
C VAL A 157 25.22 1.68 9.16
N ASN A 158 26.39 2.16 8.73
CA ASN A 158 27.57 2.29 9.58
C ASN A 158 28.21 3.67 9.35
N SER A 159 28.40 4.44 10.43
CA SER A 159 28.74 5.87 10.35
C SER A 159 30.19 6.14 9.93
N LYS A 160 31.13 5.21 10.16
CA LYS A 160 32.57 5.53 10.09
C LYS A 160 33.31 5.03 8.84
N ALA A 161 32.89 3.91 8.25
CA ALA A 161 33.57 3.30 7.11
C ALA A 161 32.61 2.74 6.04
N SER A 162 31.35 3.16 6.05
CA SER A 162 30.39 2.68 5.05
C SER A 162 30.73 3.19 3.66
N THR A 163 30.33 2.43 2.63
CA THR A 163 30.46 2.87 1.23
C THR A 163 29.80 4.23 1.00
N ARG A 164 28.71 4.54 1.73
CA ARG A 164 28.07 5.86 1.69
C ARG A 164 28.99 6.97 2.22
N SER A 165 29.60 6.79 3.39
CA SER A 165 30.49 7.80 3.96
C SER A 165 31.65 8.12 3.02
N GLU A 166 32.23 7.10 2.37
CA GLU A 166 33.29 7.28 1.38
C GLU A 166 32.81 7.94 0.08
N MET A 167 31.61 7.59 -0.40
CA MET A 167 30.99 8.26 -1.53
C MET A 167 30.78 9.76 -1.25
N CYS A 168 30.27 10.12 -0.05
CA CYS A 168 30.11 11.52 0.35
C CYS A 168 31.44 12.24 0.52
N ARG A 169 32.48 11.57 1.05
CA ARG A 169 33.84 12.13 1.17
C ARG A 169 34.40 12.49 -0.20
N LEU A 170 34.34 11.55 -1.16
CA LEU A 170 34.81 11.78 -2.53
C LEU A 170 34.01 12.88 -3.24
N ALA A 171 32.68 12.90 -3.09
CA ALA A 171 31.85 13.95 -3.66
C ALA A 171 32.22 15.34 -3.13
N ASN A 172 32.47 15.46 -1.82
CA ASN A 172 32.87 16.71 -1.19
C ASN A 172 34.32 17.13 -1.55
N GLU A 173 35.20 16.18 -1.86
CA GLU A 173 36.57 16.46 -2.34
C GLU A 173 36.60 16.90 -3.80
N GLU A 174 35.77 16.30 -4.66
CA GLU A 174 35.73 16.55 -6.10
C GLU A 174 34.93 17.81 -6.46
N ASP A 175 33.75 17.99 -5.88
CA ASP A 175 32.88 19.15 -6.13
C ASP A 175 32.18 19.63 -4.83
N PRO A 176 32.89 20.42 -3.99
CA PRO A 176 32.37 20.89 -2.71
C PRO A 176 31.10 21.74 -2.83
N ASP A 177 30.99 22.55 -3.89
CA ASP A 177 29.87 23.46 -4.08
C ASP A 177 28.60 22.71 -4.47
N HIS A 178 28.72 21.73 -5.38
CA HIS A 178 27.61 20.85 -5.72
C HIS A 178 27.18 19.99 -4.52
N PHE A 179 28.13 19.43 -3.78
CA PHE A 179 27.83 18.64 -2.58
C PHE A 179 27.07 19.47 -1.52
N ARG A 180 27.46 20.73 -1.29
CA ARG A 180 26.71 21.65 -0.41
C ARG A 180 25.32 21.98 -0.96
N ALA A 181 25.19 22.17 -2.28
CA ALA A 181 23.93 22.48 -2.94
C ALA A 181 22.91 21.33 -2.84
N LEU A 182 23.37 20.07 -2.82
CA LEU A 182 22.51 18.89 -2.63
C LEU A 182 21.81 18.86 -1.27
N LYS A 183 22.28 19.66 -0.28
CA LYS A 183 21.73 19.76 1.08
C LYS A 183 21.40 18.38 1.64
N GLU A 184 22.40 17.51 1.67
CA GLU A 184 22.21 16.10 1.95
C GLU A 184 21.48 15.89 3.29
N THR A 185 20.48 15.00 3.28
CA THR A 185 19.67 14.71 4.46
C THR A 185 20.54 14.13 5.57
N ARG A 186 20.41 14.68 6.78
CA ARG A 186 21.02 14.09 7.98
C ARG A 186 20.18 12.92 8.46
N MET A 187 20.82 11.80 8.77
CA MET A 187 20.14 10.67 9.38
C MET A 187 19.76 11.00 10.82
N SER A 188 18.52 10.69 11.19
CA SER A 188 17.95 11.04 12.48
C SER A 188 17.28 9.85 13.15
N ALA A 189 17.11 9.88 14.46
CA ALA A 189 16.31 8.92 15.20
C ALA A 189 15.35 9.64 16.14
N GLU A 190 14.05 9.42 15.95
CA GLU A 190 12.99 9.95 16.83
C GLU A 190 12.41 8.86 17.73
N PHE A 191 12.64 7.58 17.40
CA PHE A 191 12.15 6.42 18.14
C PHE A 191 13.33 5.50 18.48
N LYS A 192 13.14 4.64 19.48
CA LYS A 192 13.95 3.45 19.72
C LYS A 192 13.09 2.21 19.53
N CYS A 193 13.70 1.10 19.17
CA CYS A 193 13.03 -0.18 18.97
C CYS A 193 13.75 -1.26 19.77
N LEU A 194 13.02 -1.88 20.69
CA LEU A 194 13.39 -3.17 21.24
C LEU A 194 12.70 -4.23 20.38
N PHE A 195 13.47 -5.05 19.67
CA PHE A 195 12.91 -6.11 18.85
C PHE A 195 13.56 -7.44 19.20
N GLY A 196 12.84 -8.52 18.94
CA GLY A 196 13.31 -9.85 19.27
C GLY A 196 12.50 -10.97 18.62
N ILE A 197 12.96 -12.18 18.93
CA ILE A 197 12.35 -13.44 18.54
C ILE A 197 12.04 -14.19 19.82
N SER A 198 10.86 -14.75 19.92
CA SER A 198 10.44 -15.61 21.02
C SER A 198 9.97 -16.96 20.51
N ASP A 199 10.15 -17.98 21.34
CA ASP A 199 9.47 -19.26 21.16
C ASP A 199 7.95 -19.10 21.31
N PRO A 200 7.16 -20.11 20.91
CA PRO A 200 5.69 -20.02 20.93
C PRO A 200 5.13 -19.55 22.27
N VAL A 201 4.21 -18.58 22.19
CA VAL A 201 3.46 -18.05 23.35
C VAL A 201 1.98 -18.34 23.17
N ASP A 202 1.37 -18.91 24.20
CA ASP A 202 -0.05 -19.26 24.20
C ASP A 202 -0.94 -18.04 23.95
N GLY A 203 -1.97 -18.21 23.13
CA GLY A 203 -2.89 -17.13 22.74
C GLY A 203 -2.51 -16.39 21.45
N LEU A 204 -1.30 -16.62 20.90
CA LEU A 204 -0.92 -16.17 19.57
C LEU A 204 -1.23 -17.21 18.50
N ILE A 205 -1.64 -16.75 17.31
CA ILE A 205 -2.12 -17.63 16.23
C ILE A 205 -1.15 -17.52 15.05
N GLU A 206 -0.73 -18.66 14.49
CA GLU A 206 0.13 -18.68 13.31
C GLU A 206 -0.49 -17.89 12.12
N GLY A 207 0.35 -17.08 11.48
CA GLY A 207 -0.03 -16.26 10.32
C GLY A 207 -0.76 -14.97 10.70
N THR A 208 -0.70 -14.51 11.95
CA THR A 208 -1.25 -13.22 12.37
C THR A 208 -0.20 -12.14 12.49
N VAL A 209 -0.62 -10.90 12.20
CA VAL A 209 0.09 -9.67 12.53
C VAL A 209 -0.79 -8.88 13.49
N ASP A 210 -0.33 -8.72 14.72
CA ASP A 210 -1.00 -8.00 15.79
C ASP A 210 -0.26 -6.67 16.01
N THR A 211 -0.96 -5.55 15.78
CA THR A 211 -0.41 -4.20 15.93
C THR A 211 -1.08 -3.49 17.09
N VAL A 212 -0.31 -2.96 18.02
CA VAL A 212 -0.80 -2.16 19.15
C VAL A 212 -0.38 -0.70 18.95
N PHE A 213 -1.33 0.20 19.07
CA PHE A 213 -1.05 1.64 19.11
C PHE A 213 -1.22 2.19 20.53
N ASP A 214 -0.30 3.06 20.95
CA ASP A 214 -0.27 3.64 22.30
C ASP A 214 0.37 5.03 22.27
N ASP A 215 0.19 5.81 23.34
CA ASP A 215 0.74 7.16 23.46
C ASP A 215 2.28 7.14 23.55
N GLY A 216 2.91 7.65 22.48
CA GLY A 216 4.36 7.66 22.31
C GLY A 216 4.97 6.28 22.09
N ARG A 217 4.17 5.24 21.84
CA ARG A 217 4.62 3.84 21.77
C ARG A 217 3.82 3.05 20.76
N SER A 218 4.41 1.98 20.22
CA SER A 218 3.66 1.01 19.44
C SER A 218 4.28 -0.37 19.54
N MET A 219 3.49 -1.41 19.32
CA MET A 219 3.99 -2.77 19.23
C MET A 219 3.56 -3.40 17.92
N LEU A 220 4.45 -4.18 17.33
CA LEU A 220 4.17 -4.98 16.15
C LEU A 220 4.62 -6.40 16.45
N VAL A 221 3.67 -7.34 16.47
CA VAL A 221 3.90 -8.75 16.76
C VAL A 221 3.45 -9.57 15.57
N ILE A 222 4.30 -10.48 15.10
CA ILE A 222 4.00 -11.39 14.00
C ILE A 222 4.30 -12.81 14.41
N THR A 223 3.31 -13.66 14.22
CA THR A 223 3.41 -15.09 14.55
C THR A 223 3.67 -15.87 13.26
N GLY A 224 4.90 -16.36 13.11
CA GLY A 224 5.36 -17.12 11.95
C GLY A 224 5.09 -18.62 12.06
N LYS A 225 5.72 -19.39 11.15
CA LYS A 225 5.64 -20.86 11.09
C LYS A 225 6.08 -21.48 12.42
N HIS A 226 5.42 -22.56 12.84
CA HIS A 226 5.66 -23.22 14.12
C HIS A 226 5.45 -22.27 15.31
N VAL A 227 4.60 -21.26 15.13
CA VAL A 227 4.22 -20.25 16.14
C VAL A 227 5.44 -19.46 16.68
N ARG A 228 6.55 -19.39 15.95
CA ARG A 228 7.68 -18.53 16.33
C ARG A 228 7.28 -17.06 16.23
N VAL A 229 7.53 -16.29 17.28
CA VAL A 229 7.01 -14.93 17.43
C VAL A 229 8.11 -13.90 17.15
N PHE A 230 7.83 -12.96 16.26
CA PHE A 230 8.67 -11.81 15.96
C PHE A 230 8.01 -10.55 16.47
N TRP A 231 8.69 -9.81 17.33
CA TRP A 231 8.08 -8.66 17.98
C TRP A 231 8.98 -7.43 17.96
N PHE A 232 8.35 -6.27 17.89
CA PHE A 232 8.97 -4.96 17.84
C PHE A 232 8.21 -4.04 18.80
N TYR A 233 8.87 -3.59 19.85
CA TYR A 233 8.38 -2.57 20.78
C TYR A 233 9.06 -1.24 20.46
N HIS A 234 8.27 -0.28 19.97
CA HIS A 234 8.70 1.07 19.65
C HIS A 234 8.37 2.02 20.78
N GLU A 235 9.31 2.89 21.11
CA GLU A 235 9.09 3.96 22.09
C GLU A 235 9.71 5.26 21.57
N LYS A 236 8.94 6.34 21.67
CA LYS A 236 9.37 7.67 21.24
C LYS A 236 10.48 8.19 22.16
N LEU A 237 11.51 8.78 21.55
CA LEU A 237 12.60 9.44 22.26
C LEU A 237 12.20 10.85 22.71
N ARG A 238 12.89 11.39 23.71
CA ARG A 238 12.59 12.72 24.27
C ARG A 238 12.69 13.87 23.24
N LYS A 239 13.49 13.66 22.19
CA LYS A 239 13.77 14.59 21.11
C LYS A 239 14.26 13.82 19.89
N VAL A 240 14.33 14.48 18.75
CA VAL A 240 15.01 13.97 17.56
C VAL A 240 16.52 14.02 17.78
N TYR A 241 17.18 12.88 17.62
CA TYR A 241 18.64 12.75 17.65
C TYR A 241 19.17 12.64 16.22
N TYR A 242 20.41 13.06 16.00
CA TYR A 242 21.09 12.94 14.71
C TYR A 242 22.35 12.08 14.86
N THR A 243 22.64 11.22 13.88
CA THR A 243 23.72 10.22 13.97
C THR A 243 25.13 10.82 14.06
N ASP A 244 25.29 12.06 13.61
CA ASP A 244 26.54 12.84 13.67
C ASP A 244 26.73 13.57 15.02
N ALA A 245 25.70 13.61 15.87
CA ALA A 245 25.75 14.30 17.15
C ALA A 245 26.45 13.43 18.23
N LYS A 246 27.22 14.08 19.10
CA LYS A 246 27.93 13.39 20.21
C LYS A 246 26.98 12.72 21.20
N ASP A 247 25.76 13.21 21.32
CA ASP A 247 24.73 12.70 22.23
C ASP A 247 23.81 11.67 21.57
N PHE A 248 24.14 11.16 20.37
CA PHE A 248 23.36 10.12 19.71
C PHE A 248 23.30 8.85 20.59
N PRO A 249 22.10 8.32 20.88
CA PRO A 249 21.94 7.21 21.81
C PRO A 249 22.59 5.94 21.26
N ARG A 250 23.31 5.24 22.13
CA ARG A 250 23.82 3.89 21.89
C ARG A 250 23.35 3.01 23.02
N TYR A 251 22.76 1.88 22.68
CA TYR A 251 22.17 0.97 23.66
C TYR A 251 23.06 -0.25 23.83
N SER A 252 23.30 -0.58 25.09
CA SER A 252 23.90 -1.84 25.52
C SER A 252 22.81 -2.89 25.72
N GLN A 253 23.24 -4.13 25.90
CA GLN A 253 22.32 -5.23 26.23
C GLN A 253 21.63 -5.01 27.60
N ALA A 254 22.34 -4.40 28.56
CA ALA A 254 21.78 -4.02 29.85
C ALA A 254 20.65 -2.97 29.73
N ASP A 255 20.73 -2.06 28.74
CA ASP A 255 19.64 -1.11 28.49
C ASP A 255 18.36 -1.81 28.02
N ALA A 256 18.50 -2.84 27.18
CA ALA A 256 17.38 -3.67 26.75
C ALA A 256 16.75 -4.44 27.92
N GLU A 257 17.59 -5.04 28.77
CA GLU A 257 17.18 -5.79 29.97
C GLU A 257 16.54 -4.90 31.04
N ASN A 258 16.85 -3.60 31.05
CA ASN A 258 16.16 -2.63 31.90
C ASN A 258 14.84 -2.15 31.31
N LEU A 259 14.72 -2.08 29.98
CA LEU A 259 13.56 -1.54 29.28
C LEU A 259 12.39 -2.52 29.24
N ALA A 260 12.66 -3.80 28.97
CA ALA A 260 11.61 -4.82 28.80
C ALA A 260 10.79 -5.06 30.07
N PRO A 261 11.39 -5.36 31.25
CA PRO A 261 10.62 -5.60 32.47
C PRO A 261 9.75 -4.42 32.90
N LYS A 262 10.21 -3.18 32.69
CA LYS A 262 9.43 -1.96 32.97
C LYS A 262 8.14 -1.86 32.15
N ASN A 263 8.12 -2.53 31.00
CA ASN A 263 7.02 -2.53 30.06
C ASN A 263 6.34 -3.91 29.95
N ALA A 264 6.70 -4.87 30.80
CA ALA A 264 6.21 -6.25 30.72
C ALA A 264 4.69 -6.36 30.82
N TRP A 265 4.06 -5.54 31.65
CA TRP A 265 2.61 -5.51 31.87
C TRP A 265 1.79 -5.04 30.65
N ARG A 266 2.45 -4.53 29.60
CA ARG A 266 1.75 -3.94 28.45
C ARG A 266 1.11 -5.03 27.58
N PRO A 267 -0.20 -4.95 27.29
CA PRO A 267 -0.89 -5.95 26.51
C PRO A 267 -0.55 -5.85 25.01
N ILE A 268 -0.40 -7.01 24.39
CA ILE A 268 -0.38 -7.23 22.93
C ILE A 268 -1.79 -7.56 22.45
N THR A 269 -2.44 -8.47 23.17
CA THR A 269 -3.83 -8.89 22.99
C THR A 269 -4.53 -8.85 24.35
N GLU A 270 -5.80 -9.28 24.41
CA GLU A 270 -6.53 -9.41 25.68
C GLU A 270 -5.91 -10.44 26.64
N THR A 271 -5.05 -11.34 26.14
CA THR A 271 -4.48 -12.45 26.92
C THR A 271 -2.95 -12.54 26.91
N VAL A 272 -2.28 -11.76 26.05
CA VAL A 272 -0.82 -11.82 25.87
C VAL A 272 -0.22 -10.44 26.08
N THR A 273 0.91 -10.37 26.76
CA THR A 273 1.65 -9.15 27.11
C THR A 273 3.07 -9.16 26.55
N LEU A 274 3.74 -8.01 26.60
CA LEU A 274 5.17 -7.93 26.29
C LEU A 274 6.02 -8.77 27.25
N GLY A 275 5.57 -8.96 28.50
CA GLY A 275 6.21 -9.81 29.49
C GLY A 275 6.28 -11.26 29.03
N ASP A 276 5.16 -11.81 28.54
CA ASP A 276 5.09 -13.19 28.04
C ASP A 276 6.05 -13.42 26.87
N LEU A 277 6.14 -12.43 25.95
CA LEU A 277 7.11 -12.47 24.85
C LEU A 277 8.54 -12.40 25.37
N TRP A 278 8.81 -11.54 26.35
CA TRP A 278 10.14 -11.35 26.90
C TRP A 278 10.63 -12.59 27.66
N GLU A 279 9.78 -13.26 28.42
CA GLU A 279 10.12 -14.50 29.14
C GLU A 279 10.50 -15.63 28.18
N ASN A 280 9.82 -15.72 27.04
CA ASN A 280 10.07 -16.73 26.00
C ASN A 280 11.06 -16.27 24.92
N ARG A 281 11.81 -15.19 25.15
CA ARG A 281 12.73 -14.64 24.15
C ARG A 281 13.89 -15.59 23.86
N VAL A 282 14.15 -15.80 22.58
CA VAL A 282 15.36 -16.46 22.06
C VAL A 282 16.44 -15.41 21.80
N THR A 283 16.04 -14.26 21.27
CA THR A 283 16.95 -13.20 20.81
C THR A 283 16.30 -11.84 21.00
N TYR A 284 17.12 -10.81 21.27
CA TYR A 284 16.64 -9.44 21.40
C TYR A 284 17.76 -8.44 21.14
N THR A 285 17.37 -7.26 20.65
CA THR A 285 18.27 -6.14 20.40
C THR A 285 17.50 -4.83 20.61
N LEU A 286 18.16 -3.86 21.25
CA LEU A 286 17.65 -2.49 21.37
C LEU A 286 18.47 -1.56 20.49
N VAL A 287 17.80 -0.82 19.60
CA VAL A 287 18.44 0.12 18.67
C VAL A 287 17.71 1.46 18.64
N PRO A 288 18.40 2.57 18.35
CA PRO A 288 17.73 3.75 17.81
C PRO A 288 17.11 3.40 16.44
N LEU A 289 15.91 3.89 16.17
CA LEU A 289 15.28 3.79 14.86
C LEU A 289 15.70 4.96 14.01
N GLU A 290 16.76 4.72 13.23
CA GLU A 290 17.25 5.66 12.25
C GLU A 290 16.26 5.81 11.09
N GLU A 291 16.11 7.04 10.61
CA GLU A 291 15.33 7.44 9.44
C GLU A 291 16.19 8.39 8.59
N ALA A 292 16.28 8.12 7.29
CA ALA A 292 16.93 8.99 6.33
C ALA A 292 16.39 8.74 4.92
N LEU A 293 16.12 9.83 4.20
CA LEU A 293 15.87 9.78 2.77
C LEU A 293 16.93 10.62 2.07
N PHE A 294 17.92 9.97 1.50
CA PHE A 294 19.07 10.62 0.93
C PHE A 294 18.79 11.10 -0.51
N ASN A 295 19.36 12.25 -0.87
CA ASN A 295 19.20 12.83 -2.21
C ASN A 295 20.19 12.23 -3.19
N MET A 296 21.38 11.87 -2.69
CA MET A 296 22.45 11.27 -3.48
C MET A 296 22.58 9.77 -3.17
N TRP A 297 22.31 8.92 -4.17
CA TRP A 297 22.50 7.47 -4.08
C TRP A 297 23.73 6.99 -4.84
N SER A 298 24.25 7.80 -5.76
CA SER A 298 25.46 7.50 -6.51
C SER A 298 26.35 8.73 -6.70
N TRP A 299 27.66 8.51 -6.74
CA TRP A 299 28.66 9.51 -7.14
C TRP A 299 29.80 8.80 -7.87
N GLY A 300 30.24 9.36 -9.00
CA GLY A 300 31.28 8.74 -9.82
C GLY A 300 30.93 7.30 -10.20
N ARG A 301 31.79 6.36 -9.78
CA ARG A 301 31.64 4.91 -9.99
C ARG A 301 31.00 4.17 -8.81
N ILE A 302 30.48 4.92 -7.83
CA ILE A 302 29.95 4.37 -6.58
C ILE A 302 28.43 4.51 -6.55
N ALA A 303 27.73 3.44 -6.20
CA ALA A 303 26.31 3.42 -5.90
C ALA A 303 26.07 2.90 -4.48
N THR A 304 24.99 3.35 -3.85
CA THR A 304 24.53 2.87 -2.55
C THR A 304 23.12 2.31 -2.70
N VAL A 305 22.82 1.18 -2.04
CA VAL A 305 21.52 0.50 -2.16
C VAL A 305 20.97 0.14 -0.78
N GLY A 306 19.65 0.18 -0.62
CA GLY A 306 18.98 -0.22 0.61
C GLY A 306 19.09 0.84 1.70
N ASP A 307 19.41 0.42 2.91
CA ASP A 307 19.51 1.30 4.08
C ASP A 307 20.57 2.41 3.94
N ASN A 308 21.53 2.26 3.02
CA ASN A 308 22.49 3.31 2.66
C ASN A 308 21.91 4.47 1.85
N SER A 309 20.75 4.26 1.25
CA SER A 309 20.12 5.25 0.35
C SER A 309 18.79 5.73 0.91
N HIS A 310 18.10 4.86 1.65
CA HIS A 310 16.76 5.11 2.13
C HIS A 310 16.47 4.28 3.39
N LYS A 311 16.79 4.84 4.55
CA LYS A 311 16.55 4.22 5.86
C LYS A 311 15.16 4.59 6.37
N MET A 312 14.37 3.58 6.76
CA MET A 312 12.98 3.75 7.20
C MET A 312 12.66 2.92 8.43
N THR A 313 11.59 3.29 9.12
CA THR A 313 11.04 2.56 10.26
C THR A 313 10.46 1.19 9.84
N PRO A 314 10.49 0.18 10.72
CA PRO A 314 10.10 -1.18 10.37
C PRO A 314 8.58 -1.41 10.31
N ASN A 315 7.75 -0.44 10.72
CA ASN A 315 6.31 -0.60 10.93
C ASN A 315 5.55 -1.10 9.70
N THR A 316 5.99 -0.74 8.49
CA THR A 316 5.37 -1.20 7.22
C THR A 316 6.08 -2.40 6.59
N GLY A 317 7.21 -2.84 7.15
CA GLY A 317 8.04 -3.92 6.62
C GLY A 317 8.69 -3.63 5.26
N GLN A 318 8.73 -2.37 4.80
CA GLN A 318 9.12 -2.04 3.42
C GLN A 318 10.63 -1.94 3.18
N ALA A 319 11.47 -1.85 4.23
CA ALA A 319 12.90 -1.59 4.09
C ALA A 319 13.62 -2.62 3.20
N GLY A 320 13.59 -3.90 3.58
CA GLY A 320 14.27 -4.94 2.79
C GLY A 320 13.56 -5.28 1.48
N ASN A 321 12.23 -5.10 1.40
CA ASN A 321 11.51 -5.22 0.12
C ASN A 321 11.99 -4.19 -0.91
N ASN A 322 12.15 -2.92 -0.49
CA ASN A 322 12.72 -1.88 -1.34
C ASN A 322 14.19 -2.16 -1.66
N ALA A 323 14.95 -2.75 -0.73
CA ALA A 323 16.35 -3.10 -0.96
C ALA A 323 16.50 -4.16 -2.07
N ILE A 324 15.68 -5.22 -2.06
CA ILE A 324 15.59 -6.24 -3.12
C ILE A 324 15.19 -5.60 -4.45
N GLU A 325 14.15 -4.77 -4.43
CA GLU A 325 13.64 -4.11 -5.64
C GLU A 325 14.65 -3.13 -6.26
N SER A 326 15.33 -2.34 -5.43
CA SER A 326 16.39 -1.43 -5.86
C SER A 326 17.62 -2.17 -6.38
N ALA A 327 17.98 -3.31 -5.80
CA ALA A 327 19.05 -4.18 -6.30
C ALA A 327 18.72 -4.77 -7.68
N ALA A 328 17.51 -5.30 -7.89
CA ALA A 328 17.07 -5.79 -9.20
C ALA A 328 17.09 -4.69 -10.26
N ALA A 329 16.58 -3.50 -9.94
CA ALA A 329 16.61 -2.37 -10.86
C ALA A 329 18.03 -1.91 -11.21
N LEU A 330 18.97 -1.99 -10.25
CA LEU A 330 20.37 -1.66 -10.50
C LEU A 330 21.02 -2.72 -11.40
N ALA A 331 20.74 -4.00 -11.15
CA ALA A 331 21.21 -5.10 -11.98
C ALA A 331 20.79 -4.93 -13.45
N ASN A 332 19.57 -4.45 -13.72
CA ASN A 332 19.13 -4.14 -15.08
C ASN A 332 19.96 -3.04 -15.75
N GLN A 333 20.30 -1.96 -15.02
CA GLN A 333 21.15 -0.90 -15.60
C GLN A 333 22.59 -1.38 -15.82
N LEU A 334 23.13 -2.16 -14.90
CA LEU A 334 24.48 -2.72 -15.00
C LEU A 334 24.58 -3.74 -16.14
N GLN A 335 23.58 -4.59 -16.34
CA GLN A 335 23.55 -5.52 -17.47
C GLN A 335 23.50 -4.79 -18.81
N ARG A 336 22.63 -3.77 -18.97
CA ARG A 336 22.62 -2.96 -20.20
C ARG A 336 23.96 -2.26 -20.43
N LEU A 337 24.57 -1.72 -19.38
CA LEU A 337 25.90 -1.11 -19.47
C LEU A 337 26.97 -2.13 -19.88
N HIS A 338 26.85 -3.38 -19.44
CA HIS A 338 27.76 -4.45 -19.83
C HIS A 338 27.64 -4.78 -21.33
N ASP A 339 26.42 -4.74 -21.87
CA ASP A 339 26.12 -5.15 -23.24
C ASP A 339 26.28 -4.00 -24.28
N GLU A 340 25.96 -2.75 -23.92
CA GLU A 340 25.77 -1.63 -24.86
C GLU A 340 27.03 -0.82 -25.24
N GLY A 341 28.23 -1.14 -24.72
CA GLY A 341 29.48 -0.54 -25.22
C GLY A 341 30.53 -0.15 -24.16
N PRO A 342 31.39 0.86 -24.41
CA PRO A 342 32.59 1.09 -23.61
C PRO A 342 32.25 1.52 -22.18
N ILE A 343 32.89 0.84 -21.23
CA ILE A 343 32.76 1.10 -19.80
C ILE A 343 33.63 2.31 -19.46
N THR A 344 33.00 3.48 -19.41
CA THR A 344 33.64 4.76 -19.10
C THR A 344 32.99 5.39 -17.88
N SER A 345 33.68 6.33 -17.23
CA SER A 345 33.13 7.07 -16.09
C SER A 345 31.80 7.76 -16.45
N GLN A 346 31.66 8.26 -17.67
CA GLN A 346 30.45 8.96 -18.12
C GLN A 346 29.27 7.99 -18.36
N THR A 347 29.53 6.83 -18.97
CA THR A 347 28.49 5.82 -19.22
C THR A 347 28.00 5.20 -17.91
N ILE A 348 28.91 4.95 -16.96
CA ILE A 348 28.56 4.51 -15.59
C ILE A 348 27.71 5.57 -14.87
N LYS A 349 28.18 6.82 -14.82
CA LYS A 349 27.47 7.92 -14.13
C LYS A 349 26.04 8.08 -14.69
N SER A 350 25.88 8.02 -16.02
CA SER A 350 24.59 8.05 -16.69
C SER A 350 23.69 6.88 -16.30
N ALA A 351 24.22 5.65 -16.26
CA ALA A 351 23.47 4.45 -15.88
C ALA A 351 22.99 4.52 -14.41
N LEU A 352 23.87 4.95 -13.49
CA LEU A 352 23.53 5.10 -12.07
C LEU A 352 22.50 6.21 -11.82
N CYS A 353 22.61 7.35 -12.51
CA CYS A 353 21.59 8.40 -12.45
C CYS A 353 20.22 7.90 -12.93
N LYS A 354 20.15 7.22 -14.08
CA LYS A 354 18.90 6.64 -14.61
C LYS A 354 18.27 5.65 -13.63
N TRP A 355 19.09 4.82 -12.99
CA TRP A 355 18.62 3.90 -11.94
C TRP A 355 18.01 4.65 -10.75
N GLN A 356 18.72 5.66 -10.22
CA GLN A 356 18.22 6.46 -9.10
C GLN A 356 16.90 7.13 -9.47
N GLU A 357 16.82 7.84 -10.60
CA GLU A 357 15.61 8.53 -11.06
C GLU A 357 14.41 7.57 -11.17
N LYS A 358 14.62 6.36 -11.71
CA LYS A 358 13.58 5.33 -11.83
C LYS A 358 13.03 4.90 -10.47
N ARG A 359 13.90 4.75 -9.46
CA ARG A 359 13.55 4.23 -8.13
C ARG A 359 13.05 5.28 -7.16
N GLN A 360 13.55 6.52 -7.26
CA GLN A 360 13.41 7.54 -6.23
C GLN A 360 11.95 7.87 -5.91
N ALA A 361 11.09 8.01 -6.91
CA ALA A 361 9.67 8.34 -6.68
C ALA A 361 8.96 7.32 -5.77
N ARG A 362 9.21 6.03 -6.00
CA ARG A 362 8.60 4.92 -5.25
C ARG A 362 9.20 4.77 -3.86
N VAL A 363 10.53 4.81 -3.76
CA VAL A 363 11.22 4.78 -2.47
C VAL A 363 10.79 5.96 -1.60
N ASN A 364 10.75 7.18 -2.14
CA ASN A 364 10.29 8.36 -1.42
C ASN A 364 8.88 8.20 -0.84
N ALA A 365 7.96 7.61 -1.61
CA ALA A 365 6.60 7.35 -1.15
C ALA A 365 6.58 6.33 -0.01
N THR A 366 7.30 5.21 -0.15
CA THR A 366 7.34 4.16 0.90
C THR A 366 8.03 4.60 2.19
N VAL A 367 9.10 5.40 2.10
CA VAL A 367 9.77 5.97 3.28
C VAL A 367 8.84 6.94 4.02
N LYS A 368 8.17 7.83 3.28
CA LYS A 368 7.19 8.76 3.87
C LYS A 368 6.00 8.02 4.49
N GLU A 369 5.53 6.96 3.85
CA GLU A 369 4.47 6.10 4.37
C GLU A 369 4.91 5.42 5.67
N ALA A 370 6.10 4.81 5.71
CA ALA A 370 6.65 4.19 6.93
C ALA A 370 6.78 5.19 8.09
N ALA A 371 7.30 6.38 7.81
CA ALA A 371 7.44 7.47 8.76
C ALA A 371 6.07 7.93 9.32
N MET A 372 5.05 8.03 8.45
CA MET A 372 3.68 8.37 8.84
C MET A 372 3.05 7.29 9.71
N VAL A 373 3.15 6.01 9.30
CA VAL A 373 2.56 4.88 10.04
C VAL A 373 3.17 4.74 11.43
N CYS A 374 4.49 4.88 11.55
CA CYS A 374 5.18 4.85 12.85
C CYS A 374 4.62 5.91 13.82
N ARG A 375 4.53 7.17 13.37
CA ARG A 375 4.01 8.29 14.18
C ARG A 375 2.51 8.14 14.47
N LEU A 376 1.73 7.62 13.52
CA LEU A 376 0.30 7.39 13.70
C LEU A 376 0.04 6.28 14.74
N GLN A 377 0.79 5.17 14.68
CA GLN A 377 0.71 4.09 15.66
C GLN A 377 1.23 4.50 17.04
N ALA A 378 2.16 5.45 17.11
CA ALA A 378 2.62 6.06 18.37
C ALA A 378 1.73 7.21 18.88
N LEU A 379 0.56 7.43 18.27
CA LEU A 379 -0.38 8.51 18.58
C LEU A 379 0.24 9.91 18.62
N ASP A 380 1.27 10.14 17.80
CA ASP A 380 2.15 11.31 17.85
C ASP A 380 1.57 12.57 17.17
N SER A 381 0.25 12.71 17.18
CA SER A 381 -0.42 13.92 16.75
C SER A 381 -1.79 14.03 17.39
N ARG A 382 -2.32 15.27 17.50
CA ARG A 382 -3.64 15.51 18.10
C ARG A 382 -4.79 14.73 17.42
N MET A 383 -4.64 14.42 16.13
CA MET A 383 -5.65 13.67 15.36
C MET A 383 -5.39 12.17 15.32
N ALA A 384 -4.20 11.70 15.70
CA ALA A 384 -3.87 10.27 15.62
C ALA A 384 -4.82 9.38 16.44
N PRO A 385 -5.24 9.73 17.67
CA PRO A 385 -6.22 8.94 18.41
C PRO A 385 -7.55 8.80 17.67
N PHE A 386 -8.04 9.88 17.04
CA PHE A 386 -9.27 9.85 16.25
C PHE A 386 -9.11 8.96 15.01
N VAL A 387 -7.99 9.10 14.30
CA VAL A 387 -7.71 8.32 13.10
C VAL A 387 -7.60 6.83 13.43
N MET A 388 -6.82 6.45 14.45
CA MET A 388 -6.63 5.05 14.84
C MET A 388 -7.91 4.40 15.37
N ASN A 389 -8.73 5.12 16.14
CA ASN A 389 -9.96 4.55 16.72
C ASN A 389 -11.15 4.52 15.77
N TYR A 390 -11.27 5.47 14.85
CA TYR A 390 -12.49 5.65 14.05
C TYR A 390 -12.28 5.56 12.55
N VAL A 391 -11.12 5.98 12.03
CA VAL A 391 -10.86 5.98 10.58
C VAL A 391 -10.29 4.63 10.15
N VAL A 392 -9.18 4.19 10.76
CA VAL A 392 -8.50 2.94 10.40
C VAL A 392 -9.43 1.72 10.40
N PRO A 393 -10.30 1.50 11.41
CA PRO A 393 -11.19 0.32 11.45
C PRO A 393 -12.29 0.32 10.38
N ASN A 394 -12.49 1.45 9.70
CA ASN A 394 -13.46 1.61 8.61
C ASN A 394 -12.77 1.83 7.25
N ALA A 395 -11.43 1.85 7.20
CA ALA A 395 -10.64 2.19 6.02
C ALA A 395 -9.89 1.00 5.41
N THR A 396 -10.26 -0.24 5.71
CA THR A 396 -9.60 -1.45 5.20
C THR A 396 -9.43 -1.46 3.68
N GLU A 397 -10.46 -1.03 2.93
CA GLU A 397 -10.39 -0.90 1.47
C GLU A 397 -9.39 0.15 1.00
N SER A 398 -9.34 1.29 1.68
CA SER A 398 -8.39 2.36 1.39
C SER A 398 -6.95 1.92 1.67
N LEU A 399 -6.71 1.21 2.78
CA LEU A 399 -5.41 0.63 3.11
C LEU A 399 -4.99 -0.42 2.09
N LEU A 400 -5.90 -1.33 1.71
CA LEU A 400 -5.64 -2.33 0.69
C LEU A 400 -5.30 -1.68 -0.66
N ARG A 401 -5.99 -0.60 -1.03
CA ARG A 401 -5.69 0.19 -2.24
C ARG A 401 -4.34 0.89 -2.16
N LEU A 402 -3.96 1.41 -1.01
CA LEU A 402 -2.63 2.01 -0.79
C LEU A 402 -1.54 0.95 -1.03
N VAL A 403 -1.65 -0.21 -0.37
CA VAL A 403 -0.70 -1.32 -0.55
C VAL A 403 -0.65 -1.80 -2.00
N THR A 404 -1.81 -1.95 -2.66
CA THR A 404 -1.86 -2.33 -4.09
C THR A 404 -1.21 -1.27 -4.99
N GLY A 405 -1.46 0.02 -4.75
CA GLY A 405 -0.82 1.11 -5.50
C GLY A 405 0.69 1.15 -5.32
N THR A 406 1.17 0.79 -4.13
CA THR A 406 2.60 0.64 -3.83
C THR A 406 3.20 -0.58 -4.51
N LEU A 407 2.48 -1.68 -4.72
CA LEU A 407 3.06 -2.90 -5.31
C LEU A 407 2.94 -2.98 -6.83
N ILE A 408 1.86 -2.46 -7.44
CA ILE A 408 1.50 -2.72 -8.85
C ILE A 408 2.60 -2.37 -9.86
N GLY A 409 3.32 -1.27 -9.64
CA GLY A 409 4.41 -0.82 -10.51
C GLY A 409 5.79 -1.32 -10.08
N ALA A 410 5.86 -2.49 -9.43
CA ALA A 410 7.13 -3.01 -8.91
C ALA A 410 8.08 -3.41 -10.03
N GLU A 411 9.38 -3.30 -9.75
CA GLU A 411 10.46 -3.74 -10.64
C GLU A 411 10.53 -5.27 -10.77
N ILE A 412 11.21 -5.70 -11.83
CA ILE A 412 11.61 -7.08 -12.13
C ILE A 412 13.07 -7.08 -12.56
N ILE A 413 13.67 -8.26 -12.65
CA ILE A 413 14.92 -8.45 -13.40
C ILE A 413 14.53 -8.65 -14.87
N GLU A 414 14.94 -7.73 -15.74
CA GLU A 414 14.39 -7.60 -17.10
C GLU A 414 14.88 -8.67 -18.08
N TYR A 415 16.08 -9.22 -17.85
CA TYR A 415 16.69 -10.29 -18.66
C TYR A 415 16.34 -11.70 -18.16
N LEU A 416 15.44 -11.81 -17.18
CA LEU A 416 14.94 -13.09 -16.67
C LEU A 416 13.45 -13.24 -16.98
N PRO A 417 12.95 -14.47 -17.20
CA PRO A 417 11.54 -14.70 -17.43
C PRO A 417 10.72 -14.21 -16.22
N VAL A 418 9.55 -13.64 -16.50
CA VAL A 418 8.60 -13.24 -15.45
C VAL A 418 7.86 -14.49 -14.98
N PRO A 419 7.71 -14.74 -13.67
CA PRO A 419 7.01 -15.92 -13.19
C PRO A 419 5.53 -15.91 -13.60
N ASP A 420 5.02 -17.05 -14.08
CA ASP A 420 3.65 -17.21 -14.60
C ASP A 420 2.58 -16.74 -13.62
N GLN A 421 2.76 -17.01 -12.33
CA GLN A 421 1.86 -16.58 -11.25
C GLN A 421 1.63 -15.06 -11.21
N SER A 422 2.56 -14.26 -11.75
CA SER A 422 2.44 -12.80 -11.82
C SER A 422 1.26 -12.34 -12.69
N PHE A 423 0.75 -13.21 -13.56
CA PHE A 423 -0.33 -12.92 -14.51
C PHE A 423 -1.70 -13.50 -14.09
N GLU A 424 -1.74 -14.40 -13.10
CA GLU A 424 -2.95 -15.12 -12.70
C GLU A 424 -3.89 -14.29 -11.81
N GLY A 425 -3.38 -13.21 -11.22
CA GLY A 425 -4.12 -12.39 -10.28
C GLY A 425 -5.13 -11.42 -10.92
N SER A 426 -6.11 -10.97 -10.13
CA SER A 426 -7.15 -10.03 -10.58
C SER A 426 -6.67 -8.58 -10.80
N CYS A 427 -5.41 -8.30 -10.47
CA CYS A 427 -4.72 -7.02 -10.63
C CYS A 427 -3.23 -7.30 -10.89
N PRO A 428 -2.88 -7.84 -12.06
CA PRO A 428 -1.51 -8.20 -12.37
C PRO A 428 -0.62 -6.96 -12.29
N PHE A 429 0.67 -7.20 -12.03
CA PHE A 429 1.64 -6.12 -11.99
C PHE A 429 1.66 -5.36 -13.31
N ASN A 430 1.69 -4.04 -13.21
CA ASN A 430 1.65 -3.15 -14.35
C ASN A 430 2.60 -1.98 -14.13
N PRO A 431 3.76 -1.95 -14.81
CA PRO A 431 4.72 -0.86 -14.72
C PRO A 431 4.12 0.49 -15.12
N SER A 432 3.06 0.58 -15.91
CA SER A 432 2.42 1.86 -16.27
C SER A 432 1.53 2.45 -15.18
N GLN A 433 1.34 1.75 -14.06
CA GLN A 433 0.45 2.14 -12.97
C GLN A 433 1.20 2.26 -11.63
N GLY A 434 0.54 2.83 -10.63
CA GLY A 434 1.07 2.99 -9.28
C GLY A 434 1.68 4.37 -9.01
N ILE A 435 2.62 4.42 -8.07
CA ILE A 435 3.21 5.67 -7.57
C ILE A 435 3.79 6.53 -8.70
N GLY A 436 3.40 7.81 -8.73
CA GLY A 436 3.84 8.78 -9.73
C GLY A 436 3.12 8.69 -11.09
N LYS A 437 2.26 7.69 -11.30
CA LYS A 437 1.56 7.43 -12.57
C LYS A 437 0.06 7.68 -12.49
N HIS A 438 -0.40 8.35 -11.43
CA HIS A 438 -1.80 8.74 -11.26
C HIS A 438 -2.19 9.87 -12.21
N GLU A 439 -3.44 9.86 -12.65
CA GLU A 439 -4.00 10.96 -13.43
C GLU A 439 -4.00 12.24 -12.59
N ARG A 440 -3.50 13.34 -13.18
CA ARG A 440 -3.49 14.64 -12.51
C ARG A 440 -4.93 15.11 -12.31
N LEU A 441 -5.26 15.52 -11.08
CA LEU A 441 -6.59 16.04 -10.75
C LEU A 441 -7.02 17.17 -11.70
N LEU A 442 -6.10 18.09 -12.05
CA LEU A 442 -6.35 19.16 -13.00
C LEU A 442 -6.81 18.67 -14.38
N LYS A 443 -6.23 17.58 -14.90
CA LYS A 443 -6.64 17.00 -16.19
C LYS A 443 -8.07 16.47 -16.11
N ARG A 444 -8.40 15.83 -14.98
CA ARG A 444 -9.76 15.32 -14.74
C ARG A 444 -10.75 16.47 -14.54
N THR A 445 -10.35 17.56 -13.87
CA THR A 445 -11.16 18.79 -13.77
C THR A 445 -11.48 19.37 -15.14
N ALA A 446 -10.50 19.45 -16.04
CA ALA A 446 -10.72 19.93 -17.40
C ALA A 446 -11.71 19.02 -18.18
N LEU A 447 -11.56 17.69 -18.06
CA LEU A 447 -12.47 16.72 -18.69
C LEU A 447 -13.86 16.70 -18.06
N ALA A 448 -14.00 17.05 -16.78
CA ALA A 448 -15.29 17.16 -16.09
C ALA A 448 -16.03 18.47 -16.40
N LEU A 449 -15.34 19.48 -16.93
CA LEU A 449 -15.90 20.81 -17.15
C LEU A 449 -17.19 20.81 -18.00
N PRO A 450 -17.32 20.02 -19.09
CA PRO A 450 -18.58 19.95 -19.84
C PRO A 450 -19.78 19.53 -18.99
N LEU A 451 -19.59 18.64 -18.01
CA LEU A 451 -20.66 18.23 -17.09
C LEU A 451 -21.08 19.37 -16.17
N LEU A 452 -20.11 20.17 -15.69
CA LEU A 452 -20.39 21.35 -14.86
C LEU A 452 -21.02 22.49 -15.66
N VAL A 453 -20.60 22.69 -16.91
CA VAL A 453 -21.22 23.65 -17.84
C VAL A 453 -22.65 23.22 -18.16
N LEU A 454 -22.88 21.93 -18.39
CA LEU A 454 -24.23 21.38 -18.58
C LEU A 454 -25.11 21.63 -17.36
N SER A 455 -24.60 21.42 -16.14
CA SER A 455 -25.31 21.77 -14.90
C SER A 455 -25.72 23.24 -14.88
N LEU A 456 -24.77 24.16 -15.14
CA LEU A 456 -25.03 25.60 -15.15
C LEU A 456 -26.01 26.02 -16.25
N TRP A 457 -25.91 25.41 -17.43
CA TRP A 457 -26.84 25.61 -18.54
C TRP A 457 -28.26 25.16 -18.16
N VAL A 458 -28.42 23.97 -17.57
CA VAL A 458 -29.71 23.50 -17.06
C VAL A 458 -30.26 24.47 -16.02
N ALA A 459 -29.45 24.94 -15.06
CA ALA A 459 -29.90 25.91 -14.05
C ALA A 459 -30.43 27.23 -14.63
N THR A 460 -29.94 27.64 -15.79
CA THR A 460 -30.21 28.96 -16.38
C THR A 460 -31.21 28.92 -17.55
N MET A 461 -31.34 27.79 -18.23
CA MET A 461 -32.04 27.70 -19.52
C MET A 461 -33.23 26.74 -19.52
N THR A 462 -33.53 25.99 -18.46
CA THR A 462 -34.71 25.11 -18.45
C THR A 462 -36.01 25.91 -18.34
N PRO A 463 -36.86 25.93 -19.39
CA PRO A 463 -38.22 26.44 -19.28
C PRO A 463 -39.06 25.53 -18.36
N ILE A 464 -40.17 26.08 -17.89
CA ILE A 464 -41.13 25.43 -16.98
C ILE A 464 -41.66 24.08 -17.54
N ASP A 465 -41.65 23.90 -18.86
CA ASP A 465 -42.19 22.71 -19.55
C ASP A 465 -41.14 21.60 -19.78
N SER A 466 -39.91 21.77 -19.30
CA SER A 466 -38.87 20.74 -19.33
C SER A 466 -39.08 19.67 -18.24
N VAL A 467 -38.39 18.52 -18.30
CA VAL A 467 -38.43 17.51 -17.22
C VAL A 467 -38.06 18.13 -15.86
N ASP A 468 -37.04 18.99 -15.83
CA ASP A 468 -36.61 19.69 -14.62
C ASP A 468 -37.64 20.75 -14.16
N GLY A 469 -38.29 21.42 -15.12
CA GLY A 469 -39.42 22.32 -14.86
C GLY A 469 -40.66 21.61 -14.33
N SER A 470 -40.96 20.42 -14.84
CA SER A 470 -42.04 19.53 -14.39
C SER A 470 -41.78 19.02 -12.97
N ILE A 471 -40.53 18.72 -12.63
CA ILE A 471 -40.13 18.31 -11.27
C ILE A 471 -40.18 19.51 -10.30
N ARG A 472 -39.73 20.70 -10.72
CA ARG A 472 -39.90 21.94 -9.95
C ARG A 472 -41.37 22.30 -9.74
N GLN A 473 -42.24 22.06 -10.74
CA GLN A 473 -43.68 22.19 -10.61
C GLN A 473 -44.28 21.14 -9.67
N PHE A 474 -43.82 19.89 -9.75
CA PHE A 474 -44.23 18.79 -8.88
C PHE A 474 -43.91 19.06 -7.39
N LEU A 475 -42.82 19.77 -7.11
CA LEU A 475 -42.44 20.24 -5.78
C LEU A 475 -43.30 21.41 -5.25
N GLN A 476 -44.09 22.06 -6.10
CA GLN A 476 -44.97 23.16 -5.71
C GLN A 476 -46.40 22.63 -5.45
N PRO A 477 -47.00 22.86 -4.27
CA PRO A 477 -48.34 22.37 -3.98
C PRO A 477 -49.37 23.07 -4.86
N ARG A 478 -50.11 22.31 -5.69
CA ARG A 478 -51.28 22.81 -6.43
C ARG A 478 -52.54 22.03 -6.05
N PRO A 479 -53.71 22.68 -6.01
CA PRO A 479 -54.99 22.00 -5.89
C PRO A 479 -55.35 21.30 -7.21
N LEU A 480 -55.69 20.01 -7.14
CA LEU A 480 -56.04 19.17 -8.30
C LEU A 480 -57.53 19.31 -8.65
N THR A 481 -57.87 19.33 -9.94
CA THR A 481 -59.24 19.16 -10.46
C THR A 481 -59.40 17.75 -11.07
N GLU A 482 -60.58 17.14 -10.87
CA GLU A 482 -60.84 15.68 -10.98
C GLU A 482 -60.47 15.02 -12.33
N PHE A 483 -60.59 15.70 -13.49
CA PHE A 483 -60.20 15.13 -14.79
C PHE A 483 -58.68 15.15 -15.03
N GLY A 484 -57.94 16.01 -14.33
CA GLY A 484 -56.48 16.10 -14.38
C GLY A 484 -55.78 15.02 -13.55
N GLU A 485 -56.49 14.36 -12.62
CA GLU A 485 -55.86 13.48 -11.64
C GLU A 485 -55.24 12.22 -12.25
N ARG A 486 -55.91 11.56 -13.21
CA ARG A 486 -55.41 10.30 -13.80
C ARG A 486 -54.27 10.49 -14.79
N ALA A 487 -54.34 11.51 -15.66
CA ALA A 487 -53.29 11.81 -16.62
C ALA A 487 -52.04 12.34 -15.90
N GLN A 488 -52.22 13.22 -14.89
CA GLN A 488 -51.13 13.69 -14.03
C GLN A 488 -50.54 12.54 -13.22
N LEU A 489 -51.36 11.62 -12.69
CA LEU A 489 -50.87 10.42 -12.02
C LEU A 489 -49.97 9.60 -12.96
N LEU A 490 -50.42 9.28 -14.18
CA LEU A 490 -49.61 8.51 -15.14
C LEU A 490 -48.29 9.23 -15.53
N GLN A 491 -48.31 10.55 -15.68
CA GLN A 491 -47.08 11.33 -15.92
C GLN A 491 -46.14 11.29 -14.70
N ASN A 492 -46.67 11.41 -13.49
CA ASN A 492 -45.90 11.32 -12.25
C ASN A 492 -45.28 9.93 -12.07
N LEU A 493 -46.02 8.87 -12.43
CA LEU A 493 -45.53 7.49 -12.41
C LEU A 493 -44.37 7.26 -13.37
N ARG A 494 -44.49 7.81 -14.59
CA ARG A 494 -43.43 7.73 -15.59
C ARG A 494 -42.17 8.45 -15.10
N ALA A 495 -42.29 9.67 -14.59
CA ALA A 495 -41.16 10.43 -14.06
C ALA A 495 -40.49 9.72 -12.89
N LEU A 496 -41.27 9.18 -11.94
CA LEU A 496 -40.74 8.40 -10.82
C LEU A 496 -40.02 7.13 -11.29
N ALA A 497 -40.57 6.42 -12.28
CA ALA A 497 -39.94 5.22 -12.83
C ALA A 497 -38.59 5.53 -13.49
N GLU A 498 -38.51 6.56 -14.33
CA GLU A 498 -37.26 6.99 -15.00
C GLU A 498 -36.19 7.41 -13.96
N GLU A 499 -36.57 8.22 -12.97
CA GLU A 499 -35.67 8.68 -11.91
C GLU A 499 -35.20 7.55 -10.97
N SER A 500 -36.06 6.56 -10.73
CA SER A 500 -35.73 5.40 -9.89
C SER A 500 -34.58 4.59 -10.45
N VAL A 501 -34.47 4.51 -11.79
CA VAL A 501 -33.39 3.80 -12.48
C VAL A 501 -32.07 4.53 -12.26
N ILE A 502 -32.07 5.85 -12.41
CA ILE A 502 -30.87 6.68 -12.17
C ILE A 502 -30.42 6.53 -10.72
N TYR A 503 -31.34 6.65 -9.77
CA TYR A 503 -31.01 6.51 -8.36
C TYR A 503 -30.57 5.09 -8.01
N ALA A 504 -31.16 4.05 -8.61
CA ALA A 504 -30.70 2.67 -8.44
C ALA A 504 -29.26 2.49 -8.94
N ILE A 505 -28.88 3.08 -10.07
CA ILE A 505 -27.49 3.10 -10.55
C ILE A 505 -26.59 3.78 -9.51
N TRP A 506 -27.00 4.94 -8.99
CA TRP A 506 -26.22 5.64 -7.96
C TRP A 506 -26.08 4.82 -6.67
N LEU A 507 -27.12 4.09 -6.26
CA LEU A 507 -27.05 3.18 -5.12
C LEU A 507 -26.07 2.02 -5.38
N ILE A 508 -26.06 1.44 -6.58
CA ILE A 508 -25.08 0.41 -6.98
C ILE A 508 -23.66 1.00 -6.93
N GLU A 509 -23.44 2.14 -7.57
CA GLU A 509 -22.13 2.82 -7.62
C GLU A 509 -21.63 3.22 -6.24
N SER A 510 -22.51 3.71 -5.36
CA SER A 510 -22.17 4.10 -3.99
C SER A 510 -21.64 2.96 -3.13
N ASN A 511 -21.99 1.73 -3.52
CA ASN A 511 -21.64 0.52 -2.80
C ASN A 511 -20.53 -0.28 -3.50
N ARG A 512 -19.93 0.26 -4.58
CA ARG A 512 -18.71 -0.31 -5.15
C ARG A 512 -17.52 -0.09 -4.23
N ARG A 513 -16.67 -1.10 -4.10
CA ARG A 513 -15.45 -1.01 -3.29
C ARG A 513 -14.51 0.13 -3.71
N ALA A 514 -14.40 0.39 -5.01
CA ALA A 514 -13.61 1.50 -5.56
C ALA A 514 -14.06 2.89 -5.06
N ASN A 515 -15.34 3.03 -4.70
CA ASN A 515 -15.97 4.30 -4.32
C ASN A 515 -16.05 4.50 -2.79
N VAL A 516 -15.50 3.59 -1.99
CA VAL A 516 -15.37 3.78 -0.54
C VAL A 516 -14.57 5.06 -0.25
N MET A 517 -15.10 5.91 0.63
CA MET A 517 -14.55 7.22 1.00
C MET A 517 -14.47 8.23 -0.17
N THR A 518 -15.35 8.10 -1.19
CA THR A 518 -15.53 9.13 -2.23
C THR A 518 -16.93 9.75 -2.14
N PHE A 519 -17.15 10.87 -2.85
CA PHE A 519 -18.46 11.51 -2.93
C PHE A 519 -19.54 10.60 -3.55
N ALA A 520 -19.13 9.63 -4.38
CA ALA A 520 -20.05 8.66 -4.98
C ALA A 520 -20.76 7.79 -3.93
N GLN A 521 -20.21 7.68 -2.71
CA GLN A 521 -20.79 6.91 -1.61
C GLN A 521 -22.06 7.56 -1.02
N PHE A 522 -22.33 8.84 -1.32
CA PHE A 522 -23.42 9.59 -0.71
C PHE A 522 -24.52 10.00 -1.70
N PRO A 523 -25.12 9.06 -2.45
CA PRO A 523 -26.11 9.38 -3.48
C PRO A 523 -27.35 10.05 -2.88
N THR A 524 -27.68 9.76 -1.63
CA THR A 524 -28.78 10.37 -0.88
C THR A 524 -28.62 11.89 -0.75
N ILE A 525 -27.40 12.39 -0.55
CA ILE A 525 -27.15 13.84 -0.42
C ILE A 525 -27.45 14.51 -1.76
N PHE A 526 -26.96 13.96 -2.86
CA PHE A 526 -27.23 14.46 -4.20
C PHE A 526 -28.71 14.34 -4.57
N TRP A 527 -29.38 13.28 -4.13
CA TRP A 527 -30.82 13.15 -4.31
C TRP A 527 -31.61 14.24 -3.58
N LEU A 528 -31.30 14.50 -2.30
CA LEU A 528 -31.93 15.56 -1.52
C LEU A 528 -31.68 16.95 -2.14
N LEU A 529 -30.48 17.19 -2.66
CA LEU A 529 -30.18 18.41 -3.40
C LEU A 529 -30.98 18.46 -4.72
N GLY A 530 -31.14 17.34 -5.41
CA GLY A 530 -31.96 17.22 -6.62
C GLY A 530 -33.42 17.58 -6.36
N LEU A 531 -33.97 17.20 -5.20
CA LEU A 531 -35.31 17.63 -4.77
C LEU A 531 -35.42 19.14 -4.53
N ARG A 532 -34.32 19.84 -4.20
CA ARG A 532 -34.36 21.29 -3.97
C ARG A 532 -34.09 22.09 -5.24
N TYR A 533 -33.17 21.63 -6.07
CA TYR A 533 -32.60 22.40 -7.19
C TYR A 533 -32.96 21.84 -8.57
N GLY A 534 -33.49 20.62 -8.65
CA GLY A 534 -33.78 19.88 -9.88
C GLY A 534 -32.73 18.77 -10.12
N PRO A 535 -33.13 17.53 -10.45
CA PRO A 535 -32.19 16.45 -10.75
C PRO A 535 -31.37 16.71 -12.01
N GLY A 536 -31.87 17.51 -12.97
CA GLY A 536 -31.11 17.92 -14.15
C GLY A 536 -29.91 18.80 -13.81
N PHE A 537 -30.03 19.65 -12.77
CA PHE A 537 -28.92 20.45 -12.25
C PHE A 537 -27.93 19.61 -11.45
N VAL A 538 -28.44 18.73 -10.58
CA VAL A 538 -27.60 18.03 -9.59
C VAL A 538 -26.92 16.79 -10.16
N SER A 539 -27.54 16.07 -11.09
CA SER A 539 -26.96 14.85 -11.68
C SER A 539 -25.63 15.09 -12.39
N PRO A 540 -25.46 16.13 -13.24
CA PRO A 540 -24.16 16.41 -13.84
C PRO A 540 -23.09 16.79 -12.80
N CYS A 541 -23.47 17.46 -11.69
CA CYS A 541 -22.56 17.71 -10.57
C CYS A 541 -22.14 16.41 -9.87
N TYR A 542 -23.07 15.48 -9.63
CA TYR A 542 -22.75 14.15 -9.10
C TYR A 542 -21.80 13.40 -10.03
N TYR A 543 -22.08 13.34 -11.33
CA TYR A 543 -21.21 12.66 -12.30
C TYR A 543 -19.85 13.34 -12.43
N ALA A 544 -19.78 14.67 -12.35
CA ALA A 544 -18.51 15.39 -12.32
C ALA A 544 -17.70 15.02 -11.08
N LEU A 545 -18.29 15.03 -9.89
CA LEU A 545 -17.60 14.65 -8.65
C LEU A 545 -17.21 13.17 -8.66
N HIS A 546 -18.07 12.28 -9.14
CA HIS A 546 -17.72 10.87 -9.36
C HIS A 546 -16.52 10.77 -10.30
N PHE A 547 -16.56 11.42 -11.46
CA PHE A 547 -15.46 11.44 -12.42
C PHE A 547 -14.20 12.13 -11.90
N LEU A 548 -14.25 13.01 -10.90
CA LEU A 548 -13.07 13.65 -10.31
C LEU A 548 -12.42 12.79 -9.23
N PHE A 549 -13.24 12.06 -8.47
CA PHE A 549 -12.78 11.32 -7.30
C PHE A 549 -12.70 9.80 -7.52
N SER A 550 -13.18 9.27 -8.65
CA SER A 550 -13.21 7.83 -8.98
C SER A 550 -12.30 7.49 -10.16
N GLY A 551 -10.98 7.67 -10.00
CA GLY A 551 -10.01 7.54 -11.11
C GLY A 551 -9.93 6.10 -11.62
N ILE A 552 -9.53 5.92 -12.88
CA ILE A 552 -9.48 4.60 -13.50
C ILE A 552 -8.59 3.63 -12.72
N GLU A 553 -7.54 4.15 -12.08
CA GLU A 553 -6.64 3.40 -11.19
C GLU A 553 -7.36 2.80 -9.97
N LYS A 554 -8.48 3.37 -9.52
CA LYS A 554 -9.31 2.79 -8.45
C LYS A 554 -10.03 1.52 -8.88
N PHE A 555 -10.21 1.34 -10.19
CA PHE A 555 -10.85 0.20 -10.83
C PHE A 555 -9.84 -0.74 -11.51
N ALA A 556 -8.53 -0.53 -11.25
CA ALA A 556 -7.45 -1.33 -11.80
C ALA A 556 -7.56 -2.81 -11.37
N ALA A 557 -7.93 -3.05 -10.10
CA ALA A 557 -8.21 -4.39 -9.61
C ALA A 557 -9.66 -4.78 -9.94
N ALA A 558 -9.87 -5.97 -10.52
CA ALA A 558 -11.22 -6.41 -10.91
C ALA A 558 -12.18 -6.45 -9.70
N ASP A 559 -11.67 -6.82 -8.53
CA ASP A 559 -12.46 -6.88 -7.30
C ASP A 559 -12.91 -5.51 -6.78
N ALA A 560 -12.25 -4.42 -7.17
CA ALA A 560 -12.66 -3.08 -6.80
C ALA A 560 -13.99 -2.67 -7.48
N ARG A 561 -14.38 -3.37 -8.54
CA ARG A 561 -15.65 -3.18 -9.26
C ARG A 561 -16.82 -3.86 -8.57
N LEU A 562 -16.55 -4.76 -7.62
CA LEU A 562 -17.59 -5.52 -6.93
C LEU A 562 -18.39 -4.62 -5.97
N THR A 563 -19.65 -5.00 -5.77
CA THR A 563 -20.56 -4.42 -4.79
C THR A 563 -20.91 -5.47 -3.74
N ASN A 564 -21.40 -5.04 -2.58
CA ASN A 564 -22.02 -5.98 -1.63
C ASN A 564 -23.29 -6.56 -2.26
N VAL A 565 -23.30 -7.88 -2.47
CA VAL A 565 -24.36 -8.59 -3.19
C VAL A 565 -25.70 -8.47 -2.48
N ALA A 566 -25.73 -8.58 -1.15
CA ALA A 566 -26.99 -8.49 -0.41
C ALA A 566 -27.56 -7.07 -0.44
N TYR A 567 -26.72 -6.04 -0.34
CA TYR A 567 -27.16 -4.65 -0.53
C TYR A 567 -27.73 -4.46 -1.94
N THR A 568 -27.01 -4.90 -2.97
CA THR A 568 -27.45 -4.76 -4.37
C THR A 568 -28.74 -5.53 -4.64
N ARG A 569 -28.91 -6.74 -4.09
CA ARG A 569 -30.15 -7.53 -4.20
C ARG A 569 -31.36 -6.85 -3.58
N LEU A 570 -31.16 -6.02 -2.55
CA LEU A 570 -32.25 -5.29 -1.89
C LEU A 570 -32.66 -4.02 -2.64
N ILE A 571 -31.87 -3.51 -3.60
CA ILE A 571 -32.20 -2.28 -4.33
C ILE A 571 -33.54 -2.44 -5.06
N LEU A 572 -33.68 -3.46 -5.91
CA LEU A 572 -34.90 -3.63 -6.72
C LEU A 572 -36.16 -3.87 -5.87
N PRO A 573 -36.18 -4.80 -4.88
CA PRO A 573 -37.33 -4.96 -3.99
C PRO A 573 -37.67 -3.68 -3.22
N SER A 574 -36.67 -2.91 -2.79
CA SER A 574 -36.93 -1.65 -2.07
C SER A 574 -37.51 -0.59 -3.00
N VAL A 575 -36.98 -0.47 -4.23
CA VAL A 575 -37.55 0.43 -5.25
C VAL A 575 -38.99 0.02 -5.57
N VAL A 576 -39.26 -1.26 -5.83
CA VAL A 576 -40.61 -1.77 -6.12
C VAL A 576 -41.56 -1.60 -4.94
N LEU A 577 -41.11 -1.83 -3.70
CA LEU A 577 -41.96 -1.68 -2.52
C LEU A 577 -42.34 -0.22 -2.30
N PHE A 578 -41.35 0.68 -2.27
CA PHE A 578 -41.60 2.07 -1.91
C PHE A 578 -42.10 2.92 -3.07
N MET A 579 -41.92 2.48 -4.32
CA MET A 579 -42.51 3.14 -5.48
C MET A 579 -43.77 2.45 -5.99
N GLY A 580 -43.84 1.12 -5.97
CA GLY A 580 -44.97 0.36 -6.50
C GLY A 580 -46.16 0.25 -5.54
N ALA A 581 -45.93 0.08 -4.23
CA ALA A 581 -47.04 -0.09 -3.27
C ALA A 581 -47.95 1.15 -3.19
N PRO A 582 -47.42 2.39 -3.15
CA PRO A 582 -48.27 3.57 -3.11
C PRO A 582 -49.09 3.78 -4.39
N VAL A 583 -48.55 3.33 -5.53
CA VAL A 583 -49.20 3.36 -6.86
C VAL A 583 -50.32 2.34 -6.91
N PHE A 584 -50.04 1.12 -6.47
CA PHE A 584 -51.04 0.06 -6.35
C PHE A 584 -52.19 0.46 -5.43
N LEU A 585 -51.89 1.07 -4.27
CA LEU A 585 -52.91 1.58 -3.35
C LEU A 585 -53.80 2.65 -4.02
N THR A 586 -53.19 3.59 -4.74
CA THR A 586 -53.93 4.62 -5.49
C THR A 586 -54.82 4.02 -6.57
N LEU A 587 -54.30 3.07 -7.36
CA LEU A 587 -55.04 2.41 -8.44
C LEU A 587 -56.14 1.47 -7.91
N SER A 588 -55.97 0.91 -6.70
CA SER A 588 -56.98 0.05 -6.05
C SER A 588 -58.20 0.81 -5.51
N GLY A 589 -58.23 2.14 -5.64
CA GLY A 589 -59.29 2.99 -5.10
C GLY A 589 -59.21 3.22 -3.59
N TYR A 590 -58.10 2.82 -2.95
CA TYR A 590 -57.86 3.04 -1.54
C TYR A 590 -57.49 4.50 -1.29
N SER A 591 -58.47 5.34 -0.90
CA SER A 591 -58.23 6.75 -0.61
C SER A 591 -57.80 6.94 0.84
N ILE A 592 -56.56 7.38 1.05
CA ILE A 592 -56.11 7.84 2.36
C ILE A 592 -56.43 9.33 2.41
N LYS A 593 -57.36 9.73 3.26
CA LYS A 593 -57.70 11.15 3.51
C LYS A 593 -56.52 11.84 4.19
N VAL A 594 -55.51 12.22 3.43
CA VAL A 594 -54.38 13.04 3.88
C VAL A 594 -54.45 14.36 3.16
N ASP A 595 -54.31 15.45 3.91
CA ASP A 595 -54.08 16.80 3.39
C ASP A 595 -53.09 16.74 2.22
N THR A 596 -53.56 17.09 1.01
CA THR A 596 -52.84 16.91 -0.25
C THR A 596 -51.48 17.62 -0.21
N ALA A 597 -51.37 18.76 0.47
CA ALA A 597 -50.09 19.45 0.64
C ALA A 597 -49.07 18.64 1.47
N ARG A 598 -49.52 17.91 2.50
CA ARG A 598 -48.66 17.06 3.35
C ARG A 598 -48.39 15.69 2.72
N TRP A 599 -49.29 15.22 1.86
CA TRP A 599 -49.16 13.96 1.14
C TRP A 599 -48.03 13.99 0.12
N HIS A 600 -47.92 15.06 -0.68
CA HIS A 600 -46.85 15.23 -1.68
C HIS A 600 -45.45 15.23 -1.03
N TRP A 601 -45.26 15.98 0.06
CA TRP A 601 -44.00 15.99 0.80
C TRP A 601 -43.63 14.61 1.37
N ARG A 602 -44.59 13.84 1.87
CA ARG A 602 -44.37 12.49 2.39
C ARG A 602 -44.03 11.50 1.26
N TRP A 603 -44.73 11.56 0.13
CA TRP A 603 -44.49 10.69 -1.03
C TRP A 603 -43.17 10.96 -1.76
N MET A 604 -42.71 12.22 -1.80
CA MET A 604 -41.46 12.60 -2.49
C MET A 604 -40.20 12.36 -1.66
N LEU A 605 -40.30 12.43 -0.32
CA LEU A 605 -39.19 12.17 0.60
C LEU A 605 -39.02 10.67 0.91
N GLN A 606 -40.11 9.89 0.87
CA GLN A 606 -40.13 8.55 1.45
C GLN A 606 -39.34 7.49 0.68
N PRO A 607 -39.45 7.30 -0.65
CA PRO A 607 -38.94 6.08 -1.26
C PRO A 607 -37.44 5.94 -1.14
N GLN A 608 -36.68 6.99 -1.45
CA GLN A 608 -35.22 6.93 -1.55
C GLN A 608 -34.52 6.97 -0.19
N VAL A 609 -35.07 7.72 0.77
CA VAL A 609 -34.56 7.74 2.16
C VAL A 609 -34.94 6.45 2.87
N LEU A 610 -36.15 5.91 2.66
CA LEU A 610 -36.55 4.62 3.22
C LEU A 610 -35.82 3.46 2.54
N ILE A 611 -35.46 3.53 1.26
CA ILE A 611 -34.56 2.56 0.61
C ILE A 611 -33.24 2.52 1.37
N VAL A 612 -32.62 3.68 1.62
CA VAL A 612 -31.32 3.75 2.32
C VAL A 612 -31.43 3.33 3.78
N ILE A 613 -32.48 3.74 4.50
CA ILE A 613 -32.71 3.33 5.90
C ILE A 613 -33.01 1.84 5.98
N THR A 614 -33.87 1.30 5.11
CA THR A 614 -34.19 -0.14 5.07
C THR A 614 -32.96 -0.95 4.71
N GLN A 615 -32.15 -0.49 3.75
CA GLN A 615 -30.87 -1.11 3.42
C GLN A 615 -29.87 -1.04 4.58
N TRP A 616 -29.76 0.10 5.27
CA TRP A 616 -28.89 0.26 6.42
C TRP A 616 -29.31 -0.65 7.59
N ILE A 617 -30.61 -0.70 7.90
CA ILE A 617 -31.18 -1.60 8.90
C ILE A 617 -30.94 -3.05 8.51
N MET A 618 -31.22 -3.45 7.26
CA MET A 618 -31.04 -4.83 6.78
C MET A 618 -29.57 -5.24 6.76
N LEU A 619 -28.65 -4.34 6.38
CA LEU A 619 -27.21 -4.54 6.48
C LEU A 619 -26.80 -4.78 7.93
N LYS A 620 -27.19 -3.90 8.86
CA LYS A 620 -26.81 -4.02 10.28
C LYS A 620 -27.48 -5.16 11.02
N ALA A 621 -28.71 -5.50 10.68
CA ALA A 621 -29.49 -6.53 11.37
C ALA A 621 -29.20 -7.94 10.88
N ARG A 622 -28.69 -8.12 9.65
CA ARG A 622 -28.46 -9.46 9.06
C ARG A 622 -27.02 -9.76 8.64
N MET A 623 -26.12 -8.77 8.49
CA MET A 623 -24.77 -9.04 7.98
C MET A 623 -23.69 -8.31 8.77
N SER A 624 -22.74 -9.09 9.30
CA SER A 624 -21.56 -8.53 9.94
C SER A 624 -20.58 -7.97 8.88
N LYS A 625 -19.69 -7.05 9.30
CA LYS A 625 -18.55 -6.61 8.46
C LYS A 625 -17.69 -7.81 7.98
N VAL A 626 -17.62 -8.87 8.78
CA VAL A 626 -16.93 -10.12 8.46
C VAL A 626 -17.60 -10.81 7.28
N SER A 627 -18.93 -10.92 7.28
CA SER A 627 -19.70 -11.53 6.19
C SER A 627 -19.58 -10.77 4.87
N MET A 628 -19.44 -9.43 4.90
CA MET A 628 -19.17 -8.64 3.69
C MET A 628 -17.77 -8.91 3.13
N HIS A 629 -16.81 -9.15 4.01
CA HIS A 629 -15.44 -9.45 3.65
C HIS A 629 -15.30 -10.90 3.16
N GLU A 630 -16.03 -11.84 3.77
CA GLU A 630 -16.18 -13.23 3.29
C GLU A 630 -16.89 -13.30 1.93
N ASP A 631 -17.92 -12.48 1.70
CA ASP A 631 -18.54 -12.34 0.37
C ASP A 631 -17.51 -11.83 -0.66
N ALA A 632 -16.67 -10.85 -0.30
CA ALA A 632 -15.59 -10.38 -1.16
C ALA A 632 -14.55 -11.48 -1.46
N MET A 633 -14.15 -12.28 -0.46
CA MET A 633 -13.23 -13.40 -0.65
C MET A 633 -13.85 -14.51 -1.51
N SER A 634 -15.10 -14.89 -1.24
CA SER A 634 -15.79 -15.96 -1.97
C SER A 634 -16.07 -15.58 -3.43
N ASN A 635 -16.37 -14.31 -3.72
CA ASN A 635 -16.56 -13.82 -5.09
C ASN A 635 -15.25 -13.73 -5.88
N GLN A 636 -14.12 -13.41 -5.23
CA GLN A 636 -12.80 -13.45 -5.88
C GLN A 636 -12.35 -14.87 -6.21
N LEU A 637 -12.55 -15.81 -5.28
CA LEU A 637 -12.21 -17.22 -5.50
C LEU A 637 -13.11 -17.86 -6.59
N ARG A 638 -14.36 -17.42 -6.73
CA ARG A 638 -15.24 -17.87 -7.84
C ARG A 638 -14.73 -17.44 -9.22
N ILE A 639 -14.17 -16.24 -9.35
CA ILE A 639 -13.60 -15.77 -10.63
C ILE A 639 -12.37 -16.62 -11.03
N SER A 640 -11.60 -17.13 -10.05
CA SER A 640 -10.48 -18.04 -10.32
C SER A 640 -10.91 -19.44 -10.79
N LEU A 641 -12.15 -19.85 -10.52
CA LEU A 641 -12.68 -21.17 -10.91
C LEU A 641 -13.48 -21.14 -12.22
N THR A 642 -13.81 -19.96 -12.75
CA THR A 642 -14.54 -19.79 -14.02
C THR A 642 -13.63 -19.38 -15.17
N SER A 643 -12.32 -19.66 -15.08
CA SER A 643 -11.35 -19.38 -16.14
C SER A 643 -11.51 -20.33 -17.35
N ASP A 644 -12.71 -20.39 -17.92
CA ASP A 644 -12.89 -20.68 -19.33
C ASP A 644 -12.86 -19.33 -20.08
N GLY A 645 -11.63 -18.85 -20.32
CA GLY A 645 -11.24 -18.19 -21.57
C GLY A 645 -11.88 -16.87 -22.01
N ALA A 646 -12.67 -16.14 -21.20
CA ALA A 646 -13.33 -14.92 -21.69
C ALA A 646 -13.15 -13.69 -20.80
N TYR A 647 -11.91 -13.17 -20.69
CA TYR A 647 -11.72 -11.75 -20.42
C TYR A 647 -10.62 -11.19 -21.32
N VAL A 648 -11.05 -10.40 -22.30
CA VAL A 648 -10.20 -9.66 -23.25
C VAL A 648 -9.36 -8.64 -22.48
N SER A 649 -8.06 -8.87 -22.40
CA SER A 649 -7.09 -7.91 -21.88
C SER A 649 -6.86 -6.80 -22.91
N SER A 650 -7.62 -5.72 -22.81
CA SER A 650 -7.31 -4.49 -23.55
C SER A 650 -6.17 -3.72 -22.87
N VAL A 651 -4.95 -4.26 -22.86
CA VAL A 651 -3.72 -3.52 -22.56
C VAL A 651 -2.62 -3.95 -23.56
N PRO A 652 -2.38 -3.16 -24.63
CA PRO A 652 -1.49 -3.55 -25.74
C PRO A 652 0.02 -3.64 -25.42
N TYR A 653 0.44 -3.54 -24.16
CA TYR A 653 1.85 -3.32 -23.83
C TYR A 653 2.65 -4.58 -23.46
N LEU A 654 1.99 -5.72 -23.17
CA LEU A 654 2.69 -6.93 -22.73
C LEU A 654 3.05 -7.92 -23.86
N GLN A 655 2.61 -7.69 -25.10
CA GLN A 655 2.95 -8.54 -26.25
C GLN A 655 4.31 -8.22 -26.92
N ARG A 656 5.17 -7.39 -26.31
CA ARG A 656 6.49 -7.03 -26.88
C ARG A 656 7.70 -7.62 -26.13
N VAL A 657 7.49 -8.54 -25.20
CA VAL A 657 8.58 -9.27 -24.51
C VAL A 657 8.29 -10.77 -24.49
N ALA A 658 7.78 -11.29 -25.62
CA ALA A 658 7.70 -12.72 -25.90
C ALA A 658 8.62 -13.06 -27.07
#